data_AF-A0A9D5VTQ4-F1
#
_entry.id   AF-A0A9D5VTQ4-F1
#
_cell.length_a   1.000
_cell.length_b   1.000
_cell.length_c   1.000
_cell.angle_alpha   90.00
_cell.angle_beta   90.00
_cell.angle_gamma   90.00
#
_symmetry.space_group_name_H-M   'P 1'
#
loop_
_entity.id
_entity.type
_entity.pdbx_description
1 polymer ?
#
loop_
_entity_poly.entity_id
_entity_poly.type
_entity_poly.pdbx_seq_one_letter_code
_entity_poly.pdbx_strand_id
1 'polypeptide(L)'
;MNIDRKLIREVTYKLINDCKIYNSNCINLSGKNSIPEKLCIRIAEKDLGKGAVAMIVVRNKRAIITIEKNEPYKYRNRFSIAHEIGHFLLHLTNGMTMRTCSELDMAQWNQLMHKSNEKEEIEANIFASELLMPKAFVEKKIDLKDVSFRTISEISKEFRTTFLASAVRFIDLTNENCALIYSQDSQIKWFKKSDSCKYFFQLGRNLDCETVAYQFFNGKRLTGKPEIIKASAWINNAKDDERITEISIGLKKLSASISFIFEEKKLAENDLSKPYYYLTKSDFMAGYQCEKRFYFDMKKPKEFLETYYSNDNDEILLWNLCFEKAQSLFPNGKLIKNDILNDDILETKSYLKSFPYIPLFKAAFISDDIFTRSDILYKSSNGYNLIKVTRSTGVKDYHLIECAFKAWVIENCGYQLENIQIAYINKGFIYQGDDDYSGLFKFESVTDKVLPIKKEIHNKIKELRQVLISGEPKKEIGEHCYNFIRCPYITYCKKASKFPINTLYRIKKDFAKSLIEKGIDDIRGIQEDSLTTPIHKRMYNSIIKGTHEINIAVAQQLKKHPFPYYYLDFETHAYPVPIWINTSPYKNYLPFQWSLHIEDKNNNVYHKEFLDLSGKDIRKELILKLIDALGDNGPIFVYSSFEKSVLNELKITFNDLSPKIESLIIRLVDLLPIVRENYYHPKMQGSFSLKSVLPTIAPELSYKNISLNNGISASLAYLEAIQQKTTTQRREEIKQDLLEYCKMDTKALVKIVAFLKNSASIFNSKI
;
A
#
# COMPACT_ATOMS: atom_id res chain seq x y z
N MET A 1 7.32 43.31 -3.68
CA MET A 1 8.54 43.83 -2.99
C MET A 1 9.66 42.84 -3.23
N ASN A 2 10.77 43.24 -3.83
CA ASN A 2 11.87 42.30 -4.14
C ASN A 2 12.64 41.89 -2.86
N ILE A 3 13.09 40.64 -2.81
CA ILE A 3 13.98 40.07 -1.78
C ILE A 3 15.38 40.69 -1.94
N ASP A 4 15.96 41.25 -0.86
CA ASP A 4 17.30 41.84 -0.92
C ASP A 4 18.40 40.79 -0.67
N ARG A 5 18.65 39.97 -1.69
CA ARG A 5 19.69 38.93 -1.63
C ARG A 5 21.10 39.51 -1.43
N LYS A 6 21.34 40.77 -1.80
CA LYS A 6 22.65 41.41 -1.64
C LYS A 6 22.90 41.70 -0.17
N LEU A 7 21.93 42.33 0.51
CA LEU A 7 22.00 42.59 1.95
C LEU A 7 22.18 41.29 2.74
N ILE A 8 21.37 40.26 2.45
CA ILE A 8 21.45 38.97 3.17
C ILE A 8 22.85 38.36 3.05
N ARG A 9 23.43 38.38 1.84
CA ARG A 9 24.79 37.88 1.61
C ARG A 9 25.82 38.69 2.39
N GLU A 10 25.74 40.02 2.36
CA GLU A 10 26.69 40.89 3.08
C GLU A 10 26.64 40.63 4.60
N VAL A 11 25.44 40.55 5.18
CA VAL A 11 25.27 40.23 6.61
C VAL A 11 25.81 38.82 6.93
N THR A 12 25.50 37.83 6.08
CA THR A 12 25.94 36.44 6.30
C THR A 12 27.47 36.31 6.19
N TYR A 13 28.09 36.91 5.18
CA TYR A 13 29.54 36.89 5.01
C TYR A 13 30.27 37.58 6.16
N LYS A 14 29.74 38.73 6.62
CA LYS A 14 30.29 39.40 7.79
C LYS A 14 30.25 38.48 9.02
N LEU A 15 29.12 37.84 9.28
CA LEU A 15 28.97 36.92 10.40
C LEU A 15 29.90 35.70 10.30
N ILE A 16 30.04 35.11 9.11
CA ILE A 16 30.96 33.99 8.83
C ILE A 16 32.41 34.38 9.17
N ASN A 17 32.83 35.58 8.76
CA ASN A 17 34.17 36.09 9.02
C ASN A 17 34.38 36.40 10.52
N ASP A 18 33.46 37.15 11.14
CA ASP A 18 33.52 37.50 12.56
C ASP A 18 33.52 36.25 13.46
N CYS A 19 32.84 35.19 13.02
CA CYS A 19 32.81 33.92 13.72
C CYS A 19 33.94 32.94 13.37
N LYS A 20 34.83 33.29 12.42
CA LYS A 20 35.96 32.46 11.97
C LYS A 20 35.52 31.08 11.46
N ILE A 21 34.50 31.04 10.61
CA ILE A 21 33.94 29.79 10.06
C ILE A 21 34.72 29.37 8.80
N TYR A 22 35.59 28.36 8.93
CA TYR A 22 36.44 27.87 7.83
C TYR A 22 36.00 26.51 7.25
N ASN A 23 35.08 25.79 7.91
CA ASN A 23 34.43 24.58 7.42
C ASN A 23 33.08 24.36 8.15
N SER A 24 32.30 23.35 7.73
CA SER A 24 30.98 23.05 8.31
C SER A 24 30.99 22.71 9.81
N ASN A 25 32.07 22.12 10.33
CA ASN A 25 32.19 21.81 11.76
C ASN A 25 32.39 23.05 12.63
N CYS A 26 32.83 24.17 12.06
CA CYS A 26 32.99 25.44 12.78
C CYS A 26 31.66 26.14 13.09
N ILE A 27 30.55 25.72 12.47
CA ILE A 27 29.23 26.33 12.66
C ILE A 27 28.66 25.84 14.00
N ASN A 28 28.95 26.55 15.09
CA ASN A 28 28.44 26.23 16.42
C ASN A 28 27.25 27.11 16.81
N LEU A 29 26.09 26.50 17.05
CA LEU A 29 24.83 27.18 17.40
C LEU A 29 24.43 26.99 18.88
N SER A 30 25.27 26.36 19.70
CA SER A 30 24.94 26.07 21.10
C SER A 30 26.17 26.04 21.99
N GLY A 31 26.01 26.30 23.29
CA GLY A 31 27.10 26.27 24.25
C GLY A 31 28.06 27.47 24.13
N LYS A 32 29.24 27.35 24.75
CA LYS A 32 30.23 28.43 24.81
C LYS A 32 30.87 28.70 23.44
N ASN A 33 31.18 29.97 23.18
CA ASN A 33 31.70 30.53 21.93
C ASN A 33 30.80 30.30 20.70
N SER A 34 29.52 30.02 20.92
CA SER A 34 28.56 29.81 19.83
C SER A 34 28.17 31.12 19.14
N ILE A 35 27.66 31.04 17.92
CA ILE A 35 27.16 32.19 17.15
C ILE A 35 26.08 32.95 17.94
N PRO A 36 25.04 32.30 18.53
CA PRO A 36 24.10 32.97 19.42
C PRO A 36 24.75 33.75 20.56
N GLU A 37 25.72 33.17 21.27
CA GLU A 37 26.37 33.83 22.41
C GLU A 37 27.11 35.10 21.99
N LYS A 38 27.84 35.06 20.87
CA LYS A 38 28.53 36.23 20.29
C LYS A 38 27.56 37.35 19.90
N LEU A 39 26.32 36.99 19.54
CA LEU A 39 25.25 37.92 19.19
C LEU A 39 24.38 38.34 20.39
N CYS A 40 24.76 37.95 21.62
CA CYS A 40 23.95 38.18 22.83
C CYS A 40 22.54 37.55 22.76
N ILE A 41 22.45 36.37 22.13
CA ILE A 41 21.25 35.56 21.99
C ILE A 41 21.35 34.32 22.88
N ARG A 42 20.33 34.09 23.70
CA ARG A 42 20.20 32.86 24.51
C ARG A 42 19.27 31.87 23.82
N ILE A 43 19.66 30.60 23.79
CA ILE A 43 18.80 29.50 23.30
C ILE A 43 18.08 28.85 24.49
N ALA A 44 16.79 28.58 24.32
CA ALA A 44 15.95 27.85 25.25
C ALA A 44 15.18 26.73 24.53
N GLU A 45 14.97 25.60 25.21
CA GLU A 45 14.18 24.48 24.70
C GLU A 45 12.90 24.36 25.52
N LYS A 46 11.74 24.43 24.87
CA LYS A 46 10.42 24.31 25.50
C LYS A 46 9.46 23.55 24.59
N ASP A 47 8.40 23.01 25.16
CA ASP A 47 7.24 22.56 24.39
C ASP A 47 6.49 23.81 23.91
N LEU A 48 6.47 24.03 22.59
CA LEU A 48 5.86 25.20 21.96
C LEU A 48 4.38 24.94 21.58
N GLY A 49 3.84 23.75 21.83
CA GLY A 49 2.49 23.36 21.46
C GLY A 49 2.31 23.13 19.94
N LYS A 50 1.06 22.94 19.50
CA LYS A 50 0.76 22.65 18.09
C LYS A 50 0.86 23.92 17.24
N GLY A 51 1.82 23.96 16.31
CA GLY A 51 1.87 24.91 15.20
C GLY A 51 3.10 25.82 15.17
N ALA A 52 3.80 26.01 16.30
CA ALA A 52 5.04 26.78 16.37
C ALA A 52 6.26 25.85 16.36
N VAL A 53 7.29 26.21 15.60
CA VAL A 53 8.56 25.48 15.52
C VAL A 53 9.68 26.25 16.22
N ALA A 54 9.63 27.58 16.16
CA ALA A 54 10.53 28.45 16.90
C ALA A 54 9.88 29.80 17.23
N MET A 55 10.45 30.47 18.22
CA MET A 55 10.03 31.80 18.66
C MET A 55 11.24 32.63 19.05
N ILE A 56 11.27 33.90 18.68
CA ILE A 56 12.28 34.86 19.12
C ILE A 56 11.65 36.02 19.89
N VAL A 57 12.28 36.39 21.01
CA VAL A 57 11.94 37.58 21.80
C VAL A 57 13.17 38.47 21.88
N VAL A 58 13.06 39.73 21.45
CA VAL A 58 14.16 40.71 21.43
C VAL A 58 13.86 41.83 22.42
N ARG A 59 14.86 42.24 23.22
CA ARG A 59 14.81 43.41 24.11
C ARG A 59 16.21 44.03 24.24
N ASN A 60 16.34 45.32 23.96
CA ASN A 60 17.58 46.10 24.14
C ASN A 60 18.83 45.42 23.53
N LYS A 61 18.75 44.97 22.27
CA LYS A 61 19.82 44.27 21.53
C LYS A 61 20.23 42.90 22.09
N ARG A 62 19.43 42.31 22.99
CA ARG A 62 19.55 40.91 23.41
C ARG A 62 18.34 40.14 22.93
N ALA A 63 18.50 38.84 22.69
CA ALA A 63 17.38 37.99 22.29
C ALA A 63 17.34 36.66 23.03
N ILE A 64 16.15 36.07 23.08
CA ILE A 64 15.94 34.68 23.47
C ILE A 64 15.28 33.97 22.30
N ILE A 65 15.94 32.95 21.76
CA ILE A 65 15.36 32.02 20.79
C ILE A 65 14.86 30.81 21.58
N THR A 66 13.60 30.45 21.39
CA THR A 66 12.99 29.25 21.94
C THR A 66 12.70 28.27 20.80
N ILE A 67 13.15 27.02 20.94
CA ILE A 67 12.94 25.94 19.98
C ILE A 67 12.15 24.79 20.62
N GLU A 68 11.50 23.99 19.77
CA GLU A 68 10.75 22.81 20.21
C GLU A 68 11.66 21.76 20.86
N LYS A 69 11.34 21.39 22.10
CA LYS A 69 12.08 20.43 22.91
C LYS A 69 12.00 19.01 22.34
N ASN A 70 10.83 18.61 21.85
CA ASN A 70 10.56 17.25 21.40
C ASN A 70 10.63 17.10 19.88
N GLU A 71 11.55 17.80 19.21
CA GLU A 71 11.68 17.75 17.76
C GLU A 71 12.28 16.39 17.29
N PRO A 72 11.51 15.54 16.57
CA PRO A 72 11.99 14.23 16.13
C PRO A 72 13.11 14.30 15.08
N TYR A 73 13.18 15.37 14.28
CA TYR A 73 14.20 15.51 13.25
C TYR A 73 15.45 16.21 13.78
N LYS A 74 16.52 15.42 13.96
CA LYS A 74 17.81 15.81 14.59
C LYS A 74 18.40 17.15 14.13
N TYR A 75 18.13 17.59 12.89
CA TYR A 75 18.72 18.81 12.32
C TYR A 75 17.76 19.99 12.19
N ARG A 76 16.47 19.83 12.50
CA ARG A 76 15.48 20.89 12.30
C ARG A 76 15.75 22.07 13.24
N ASN A 77 16.01 21.80 14.52
CA ASN A 77 16.33 22.86 15.49
C ASN A 77 17.58 23.68 15.10
N ARG A 78 18.56 23.11 14.39
CA ARG A 78 19.70 23.90 13.87
C ARG A 78 19.25 24.90 12.81
N PHE A 79 18.38 24.47 11.89
CA PHE A 79 17.82 25.37 10.88
C PHE A 79 16.97 26.46 11.54
N SER A 80 16.10 26.09 12.48
CA SER A 80 15.27 27.04 13.22
C SER A 80 16.08 28.09 13.98
N ILE A 81 17.15 27.70 14.68
CA ILE A 81 18.04 28.68 15.34
C ILE A 81 18.65 29.65 14.31
N ALA A 82 19.18 29.13 13.20
CA ALA A 82 19.78 29.98 12.17
C ALA A 82 18.77 30.92 11.49
N HIS A 83 17.54 30.46 11.31
CA HIS A 83 16.42 31.24 10.80
C HIS A 83 16.07 32.41 11.75
N GLU A 84 15.94 32.14 13.05
CA GLU A 84 15.67 33.20 14.04
C GLU A 84 16.83 34.20 14.18
N ILE A 85 18.09 33.76 14.00
CA ILE A 85 19.23 34.69 13.90
C ILE A 85 19.06 35.61 12.67
N GLY A 86 18.54 35.08 11.56
CA GLY A 86 18.18 35.88 10.39
C GLY A 86 17.18 36.98 10.73
N HIS A 87 16.10 36.65 11.45
CA HIS A 87 15.15 37.67 11.93
C HIS A 87 15.82 38.71 12.84
N PHE A 88 16.68 38.27 13.76
CA PHE A 88 17.38 39.17 14.67
C PHE A 88 18.27 40.19 13.93
N LEU A 89 18.98 39.75 12.88
CA LEU A 89 19.93 40.60 12.17
C LEU A 89 19.30 41.44 11.05
N LEU A 90 18.24 40.94 10.42
CA LEU A 90 17.65 41.57 9.23
C LEU A 90 16.38 42.38 9.52
N HIS A 91 15.57 41.98 10.50
CA HIS A 91 14.19 42.45 10.63
C HIS A 91 13.90 43.12 11.98
N LEU A 92 14.50 42.62 13.07
CA LEU A 92 14.16 43.04 14.43
C LEU A 92 15.11 44.14 14.95
N THR A 93 14.79 45.39 14.66
CA THR A 93 15.55 46.57 15.17
C THR A 93 14.96 47.14 16.47
N ASN A 94 15.79 47.90 17.21
CA ASN A 94 15.60 48.44 18.56
C ASN A 94 14.15 48.49 19.10
N GLY A 95 13.87 47.70 20.15
CA GLY A 95 12.57 47.69 20.83
C GLY A 95 12.35 46.39 21.62
N MET A 96 11.15 46.21 22.17
CA MET A 96 10.66 44.91 22.63
C MET A 96 9.80 44.28 21.54
N THR A 97 10.22 43.15 20.99
CA THR A 97 9.55 42.50 19.84
C THR A 97 9.49 41.00 20.07
N MET A 98 8.38 40.36 19.66
CA MET A 98 8.19 38.91 19.72
C MET A 98 7.72 38.40 18.35
N ARG A 99 8.30 37.30 17.88
CA ARG A 99 7.89 36.60 16.65
C ARG A 99 7.83 35.10 16.90
N THR A 100 6.86 34.44 16.27
CA THR A 100 6.67 32.98 16.29
C THR A 100 6.62 32.48 14.85
N CYS A 101 7.38 31.43 14.54
CA CYS A 101 7.47 30.85 13.21
C CYS A 101 6.98 29.40 13.20
N SER A 102 6.20 29.04 12.18
CA SER A 102 5.55 27.74 12.00
C SER A 102 6.32 26.81 11.06
N GLU A 103 5.86 25.56 10.91
CA GLU A 103 6.47 24.61 9.97
C GLU A 103 6.27 25.03 8.50
N LEU A 104 5.18 25.74 8.21
CA LEU A 104 4.90 26.28 6.89
C LEU A 104 5.86 27.43 6.54
N ASP A 105 6.14 28.31 7.51
CA ASP A 105 7.08 29.44 7.32
C ASP A 105 8.48 28.91 6.99
N MET A 106 8.92 27.84 7.67
CA MET A 106 10.21 27.17 7.42
C MET A 106 10.27 26.43 6.06
N ALA A 107 9.12 26.14 5.45
CA ALA A 107 9.01 25.46 4.16
C ALA A 107 8.78 26.43 2.99
N GLN A 108 8.60 27.72 3.25
CA GLN A 108 8.31 28.73 2.22
C GLN A 108 9.59 29.39 1.70
N TRP A 109 9.90 29.19 0.41
CA TRP A 109 11.12 29.69 -0.23
C TRP A 109 10.88 30.67 -1.38
N ASN A 110 9.62 31.02 -1.65
CA ASN A 110 9.24 31.96 -2.70
C ASN A 110 7.96 32.73 -2.29
N GLN A 111 7.80 33.96 -2.80
CA GLN A 111 6.65 34.81 -2.46
C GLN A 111 5.38 34.24 -3.07
N LEU A 112 4.35 34.04 -2.24
CA LEU A 112 2.98 33.86 -2.69
C LEU A 112 2.34 35.26 -2.70
N MET A 113 1.43 35.50 -3.64
CA MET A 113 0.83 36.84 -3.81
C MET A 113 0.16 37.31 -2.49
N HIS A 114 0.53 38.52 -2.03
CA HIS A 114 -0.19 39.40 -1.08
C HIS A 114 -0.07 39.27 0.47
N LYS A 115 1.12 38.96 1.06
CA LYS A 115 1.37 39.24 2.49
C LYS A 115 2.76 39.81 2.79
N SER A 116 2.84 40.82 3.66
CA SER A 116 4.11 41.50 4.04
C SER A 116 5.04 40.63 4.89
N ASN A 117 4.50 39.78 5.77
CA ASN A 117 5.30 38.94 6.67
C ASN A 117 6.03 37.81 5.91
N GLU A 118 5.51 37.35 4.76
CA GLU A 118 6.13 36.28 3.97
C GLU A 118 7.52 36.68 3.45
N LYS A 119 7.74 37.97 3.17
CA LYS A 119 9.04 38.44 2.72
C LYS A 119 10.12 38.17 3.77
N GLU A 120 9.85 38.55 5.02
CA GLU A 120 10.82 38.43 6.12
C GLU A 120 11.12 36.95 6.43
N GLU A 121 10.12 36.06 6.37
CA GLU A 121 10.32 34.61 6.54
C GLU A 121 11.22 34.03 5.44
N ILE A 122 11.02 34.46 4.17
CA ILE A 122 11.87 34.03 3.06
C ILE A 122 13.30 34.58 3.21
N GLU A 123 13.46 35.83 3.63
CA GLU A 123 14.78 36.43 3.88
C GLU A 123 15.53 35.71 5.01
N ALA A 124 14.81 35.34 6.08
CA ALA A 124 15.35 34.53 7.18
C ALA A 124 15.71 33.10 6.74
N ASN A 125 14.89 32.45 5.89
CA ASN A 125 15.20 31.13 5.31
C ASN A 125 16.45 31.17 4.43
N ILE A 126 16.60 32.20 3.59
CA ILE A 126 17.80 32.39 2.75
C ILE A 126 19.02 32.60 3.65
N PHE A 127 18.93 33.48 4.65
CA PHE A 127 20.00 33.71 5.61
C PHE A 127 20.44 32.42 6.32
N ALA A 128 19.48 31.64 6.84
CA ALA A 128 19.76 30.37 7.50
C ALA A 128 20.47 29.38 6.58
N SER A 129 20.02 29.28 5.33
CA SER A 129 20.65 28.46 4.30
C SER A 129 22.09 28.90 4.01
N GLU A 130 22.33 30.20 3.82
CA GLU A 130 23.66 30.71 3.53
C GLU A 130 24.63 30.57 4.71
N LEU A 131 24.15 30.75 5.94
CA LEU A 131 24.95 30.58 7.15
C LEU A 131 25.31 29.11 7.39
N LEU A 132 24.34 28.20 7.27
CA LEU A 132 24.53 26.77 7.55
C LEU A 132 25.25 26.04 6.41
N MET A 133 25.04 26.49 5.17
CA MET A 133 25.61 25.90 3.96
C MET A 133 26.34 26.97 3.11
N PRO A 134 27.48 27.50 3.58
CA PRO A 134 28.25 28.50 2.84
C PRO A 134 28.61 28.05 1.43
N LYS A 135 28.47 28.95 0.46
CA LYS A 135 28.63 28.68 -0.98
C LYS A 135 29.95 27.93 -1.29
N ALA A 136 31.07 28.44 -0.78
CA ALA A 136 32.41 27.89 -1.00
C ALA A 136 32.60 26.45 -0.49
N PHE A 137 31.74 25.96 0.41
CA PHE A 137 31.80 24.60 0.92
C PHE A 137 30.88 23.67 0.13
N VAL A 138 29.68 24.13 -0.22
CA VAL A 138 28.71 23.34 -0.98
C VAL A 138 29.14 23.13 -2.42
N GLU A 139 29.71 24.14 -3.08
CA GLU A 139 30.17 24.03 -4.48
C GLU A 139 31.21 22.91 -4.65
N LYS A 140 32.04 22.64 -3.64
CA LYS A 140 33.02 21.53 -3.66
C LYS A 140 32.37 20.14 -3.63
N LYS A 141 31.06 20.07 -3.35
CA LYS A 141 30.28 18.83 -3.19
C LYS A 141 29.29 18.61 -4.32
N ILE A 142 29.00 19.65 -5.11
CA ILE A 142 28.16 19.52 -6.29
C ILE A 142 29.02 18.90 -7.39
N ASP A 143 28.92 17.58 -7.56
CA ASP A 143 29.40 16.91 -8.76
C ASP A 143 28.36 17.14 -9.88
N LEU A 144 28.74 17.85 -10.93
CA LEU A 144 27.89 18.16 -12.09
C LEU A 144 27.41 16.90 -12.84
N LYS A 145 27.99 15.72 -12.56
CA LYS A 145 27.60 14.45 -13.19
C LYS A 145 26.52 13.67 -12.42
N ASP A 146 26.26 13.93 -11.13
CA ASP A 146 25.26 13.21 -10.32
C ASP A 146 24.22 14.17 -9.68
N VAL A 147 23.17 14.46 -10.46
CA VAL A 147 22.04 15.27 -10.01
C VAL A 147 20.99 14.35 -9.38
N SER A 148 21.20 13.98 -8.11
CA SER A 148 20.31 13.04 -7.41
C SER A 148 19.99 13.45 -5.97
N PHE A 149 18.93 12.85 -5.41
CA PHE A 149 18.60 12.96 -3.98
C PHE A 149 19.70 12.43 -3.07
N ARG A 150 20.63 11.61 -3.60
CA ARG A 150 21.82 11.21 -2.87
C ARG A 150 22.71 12.41 -2.58
N THR A 151 23.06 13.20 -3.59
CA THR A 151 23.88 14.42 -3.45
C THR A 151 23.24 15.38 -2.45
N ILE A 152 21.92 15.60 -2.54
CA ILE A 152 21.18 16.46 -1.60
C ILE A 152 21.20 15.88 -0.18
N SER A 153 21.06 14.56 -0.02
CA SER A 153 21.14 13.89 1.27
C SER A 153 22.55 13.96 1.88
N GLU A 154 23.60 13.89 1.06
CA GLU A 154 24.98 14.04 1.49
C GLU A 154 25.26 15.47 1.98
N ILE A 155 24.78 16.50 1.25
CA ILE A 155 24.82 17.91 1.69
C ILE A 155 24.08 18.06 3.03
N SER A 156 22.84 17.58 3.14
CA SER A 156 22.03 17.67 4.37
C SER A 156 22.74 17.08 5.59
N LYS A 157 23.43 15.94 5.44
CA LYS A 157 24.17 15.29 6.53
C LYS A 157 25.44 16.06 6.91
N GLU A 158 26.23 16.46 5.93
CA GLU A 158 27.51 17.12 6.17
C GLU A 158 27.32 18.47 6.85
N PHE A 159 26.33 19.24 6.39
CA PHE A 159 26.01 20.55 6.95
C PHE A 159 24.98 20.50 8.08
N ARG A 160 24.44 19.31 8.39
CA ARG A 160 23.47 19.07 9.48
C ARG A 160 22.25 19.98 9.36
N THR A 161 21.63 19.98 8.17
CA THR A 161 20.46 20.79 7.79
C THR A 161 19.30 19.90 7.34
N THR A 162 18.12 20.49 7.11
CA THR A 162 16.98 19.77 6.54
C THR A 162 17.20 19.42 5.07
N PHE A 163 16.56 18.35 4.61
CA PHE A 163 16.61 17.94 3.20
C PHE A 163 16.11 19.05 2.27
N LEU A 164 14.97 19.68 2.61
CA LEU A 164 14.39 20.77 1.83
C LEU A 164 15.35 21.96 1.70
N ALA A 165 15.93 22.43 2.82
CA ALA A 165 16.91 23.53 2.76
C ALA A 165 18.12 23.16 1.90
N SER A 166 18.59 21.91 1.99
CA SER A 166 19.71 21.40 1.18
C SER A 166 19.35 21.33 -0.30
N ALA A 167 18.12 20.92 -0.65
CA ALA A 167 17.63 20.87 -2.02
C ALA A 167 17.54 22.26 -2.63
N VAL A 168 17.01 23.23 -1.88
CA VAL A 168 16.97 24.64 -2.29
C VAL A 168 18.38 25.19 -2.51
N ARG A 169 19.31 24.88 -1.59
CA ARG A 169 20.70 25.32 -1.69
C ARG A 169 21.43 24.69 -2.88
N PHE A 170 21.14 23.43 -3.17
CA PHE A 170 21.64 22.74 -4.35
C PHE A 170 21.16 23.44 -5.63
N ILE A 171 19.87 23.76 -5.73
CA ILE A 171 19.30 24.51 -6.87
C ILE A 171 19.96 25.88 -7.06
N ASP A 172 20.20 26.62 -5.97
CA ASP A 172 20.84 27.95 -6.02
C ASP A 172 22.29 27.92 -6.56
N LEU A 173 22.95 26.76 -6.52
CA LEU A 173 24.39 26.64 -6.78
C LEU A 173 24.73 25.72 -7.96
N THR A 174 23.76 24.97 -8.47
CA THR A 174 23.96 24.07 -9.61
C THR A 174 23.78 24.80 -10.95
N ASN A 175 24.58 24.40 -11.94
CA ASN A 175 24.45 24.87 -13.32
C ASN A 175 23.63 23.90 -14.20
N GLU A 176 23.07 22.84 -13.61
CA GLU A 176 22.27 21.83 -14.31
C GLU A 176 20.85 22.34 -14.58
N ASN A 177 20.26 21.97 -15.73
CA ASN A 177 18.89 22.35 -16.11
C ASN A 177 17.87 21.59 -15.24
N CYS A 178 17.57 22.15 -14.06
CA CYS A 178 16.74 21.50 -13.07
C CYS A 178 15.87 22.48 -12.28
N ALA A 179 14.81 21.96 -11.66
CA ALA A 179 13.92 22.72 -10.81
C ALA A 179 13.45 21.88 -9.61
N LEU A 180 13.17 22.58 -8.52
CA LEU A 180 12.53 22.06 -7.33
C LEU A 180 11.13 22.65 -7.25
N ILE A 181 10.12 21.80 -7.17
CA ILE A 181 8.71 22.17 -7.13
C ILE A 181 8.14 21.70 -5.79
N TYR A 182 7.43 22.59 -5.11
CA TYR A 182 6.70 22.27 -3.89
C TYR A 182 5.21 22.28 -4.19
N SER A 183 4.57 21.18 -3.83
CA SER A 183 3.15 20.98 -4.06
C SER A 183 2.44 20.70 -2.75
N GLN A 184 1.23 21.23 -2.60
CA GLN A 184 0.35 21.00 -1.46
C GLN A 184 -1.08 20.93 -1.97
N ASP A 185 -1.91 20.06 -1.39
CA ASP A 185 -3.29 19.82 -1.86
C ASP A 185 -3.34 19.49 -3.36
N SER A 186 -2.36 18.70 -3.84
CA SER A 186 -2.20 18.36 -5.25
C SER A 186 -2.08 19.56 -6.20
N GLN A 187 -1.55 20.69 -5.73
CA GLN A 187 -1.30 21.90 -6.52
C GLN A 187 0.13 22.42 -6.35
N ILE A 188 0.70 22.97 -7.42
CA ILE A 188 1.98 23.68 -7.36
C ILE A 188 1.80 24.97 -6.53
N LYS A 189 2.42 25.04 -5.35
CA LYS A 189 2.39 26.26 -4.53
C LYS A 189 3.58 27.16 -4.84
N TRP A 190 4.78 26.60 -4.96
CA TRP A 190 5.94 27.35 -5.40
C TRP A 190 6.94 26.45 -6.10
N PHE A 191 7.85 27.05 -6.86
CA PHE A 191 8.98 26.37 -7.44
C PHE A 191 10.23 27.24 -7.37
N LYS A 192 11.38 26.60 -7.50
CA LYS A 192 12.69 27.23 -7.62
C LYS A 192 13.45 26.55 -8.75
N LYS A 193 14.07 27.36 -9.60
CA LYS A 193 14.79 26.89 -10.79
C LYS A 193 16.27 27.21 -10.64
N SER A 194 17.13 26.37 -11.19
CA SER A 194 18.53 26.76 -11.40
C SER A 194 18.60 27.89 -12.43
N ASP A 195 19.73 28.61 -12.47
CA ASP A 195 19.93 29.72 -13.41
C ASP A 195 19.90 29.25 -14.88
N SER A 196 20.27 27.99 -15.13
CA SER A 196 20.24 27.39 -16.47
C SER A 196 18.89 26.79 -16.87
N CYS A 197 17.91 26.75 -15.96
CA CYS A 197 16.66 26.04 -16.18
C CYS A 197 15.67 26.81 -17.05
N LYS A 198 15.39 26.25 -18.23
CA LYS A 198 14.56 26.85 -19.29
C LYS A 198 13.06 26.61 -19.10
N TYR A 199 12.70 25.67 -18.23
CA TYR A 199 11.31 25.28 -18.02
C TYR A 199 10.48 26.36 -17.32
N PHE A 200 9.19 26.37 -17.62
CA PHE A 200 8.20 27.27 -17.03
C PHE A 200 7.12 26.45 -16.32
N PHE A 201 6.79 26.87 -15.09
CA PHE A 201 5.80 26.20 -14.24
C PHE A 201 4.70 27.18 -13.87
N GLN A 202 3.47 26.70 -13.85
CA GLN A 202 2.30 27.50 -13.50
C GLN A 202 1.95 27.31 -12.02
N LEU A 203 1.99 28.40 -11.25
CA LEU A 203 1.51 28.39 -9.85
C LEU A 203 0.00 28.11 -9.80
N GLY A 204 -0.43 27.35 -8.80
CA GLY A 204 -1.82 26.94 -8.61
C GLY A 204 -2.29 25.82 -9.55
N ARG A 205 -1.45 25.38 -10.50
CA ARG A 205 -1.77 24.25 -11.39
C ARG A 205 -1.94 22.96 -10.57
N ASN A 206 -3.02 22.24 -10.84
CA ASN A 206 -3.23 20.89 -10.30
C ASN A 206 -2.19 19.93 -10.89
N LEU A 207 -1.65 19.04 -10.06
CA LEU A 207 -0.72 18.02 -10.50
C LEU A 207 -1.39 17.04 -11.46
N ASP A 208 -0.69 16.76 -12.56
CA ASP A 208 -1.09 15.74 -13.52
C ASP A 208 -0.93 14.34 -12.91
N CYS A 209 -1.80 13.41 -13.29
CA CYS A 209 -1.75 12.05 -12.77
C CYS A 209 -0.50 11.28 -13.19
N GLU A 210 0.19 11.71 -14.24
CA GLU A 210 1.48 11.18 -14.67
C GLU A 210 2.64 11.61 -13.76
N THR A 211 2.48 12.64 -12.91
CA THR A 211 3.54 13.06 -11.99
C THR A 211 3.76 12.03 -10.87
N VAL A 212 5.00 11.84 -10.45
CA VAL A 212 5.33 10.99 -9.29
C VAL A 212 4.77 11.61 -8.01
N ALA A 213 4.77 12.94 -7.89
CA ALA A 213 4.16 13.65 -6.77
C ALA A 213 2.67 13.41 -6.61
N TYR A 214 1.90 13.28 -7.70
CA TYR A 214 0.47 12.96 -7.61
C TYR A 214 0.20 11.65 -6.87
N GLN A 215 1.10 10.67 -6.98
CA GLN A 215 1.01 9.40 -6.24
C GLN A 215 0.95 9.63 -4.72
N PHE A 216 1.67 10.63 -4.18
CA PHE A 216 1.64 10.96 -2.76
C PHE A 216 0.27 11.44 -2.30
N PHE A 217 -0.37 12.32 -3.07
CA PHE A 217 -1.69 12.86 -2.75
C PHE A 217 -2.79 11.80 -2.86
N ASN A 218 -2.53 10.71 -3.60
CA ASN A 218 -3.37 9.51 -3.63
C ASN A 218 -2.98 8.46 -2.56
N GLY A 219 -2.23 8.85 -1.54
CA GLY A 219 -1.89 7.99 -0.40
C GLY A 219 -0.77 6.98 -0.66
N LYS A 220 -0.12 7.00 -1.83
CA LYS A 220 1.04 6.13 -2.11
C LYS A 220 2.29 6.70 -1.41
N ARG A 221 3.11 5.82 -0.83
CA ARG A 221 4.41 6.21 -0.28
C ARG A 221 5.40 6.42 -1.42
N LEU A 222 5.97 7.62 -1.52
CA LEU A 222 6.99 7.92 -2.52
C LEU A 222 8.29 7.19 -2.20
N THR A 223 8.95 6.71 -3.26
CA THR A 223 10.19 5.94 -3.15
C THR A 223 11.42 6.84 -3.12
N GLY A 224 11.29 8.10 -3.57
CA GLY A 224 12.43 8.99 -3.82
C GLY A 224 13.31 8.53 -4.98
N LYS A 225 12.80 7.65 -5.87
CA LYS A 225 13.48 7.20 -7.08
C LYS A 225 13.23 8.18 -8.23
N PRO A 226 14.19 8.36 -9.16
CA PRO A 226 13.94 9.05 -10.41
C PRO A 226 12.99 8.24 -11.30
N GLU A 227 11.93 8.86 -11.80
CA GLU A 227 11.05 8.29 -12.83
C GLU A 227 11.05 9.21 -14.07
N ILE A 228 11.15 8.61 -15.26
CA ILE A 228 11.05 9.35 -16.53
C ILE A 228 9.56 9.52 -16.85
N ILE A 229 9.13 10.76 -16.99
CA ILE A 229 7.73 11.13 -17.24
C ILE A 229 7.64 12.11 -18.41
N LYS A 230 6.43 12.34 -18.93
CA LYS A 230 6.22 13.38 -19.93
C LYS A 230 6.50 14.75 -19.33
N ALA A 231 7.24 15.58 -20.04
CA ALA A 231 7.51 16.95 -19.63
C ALA A 231 6.23 17.76 -19.45
N SER A 232 5.20 17.49 -20.28
CA SER A 232 3.88 18.14 -20.21
C SER A 232 3.15 17.95 -18.88
N ALA A 233 3.48 16.92 -18.11
CA ALA A 233 2.91 16.68 -16.78
C ALA A 233 3.24 17.82 -15.79
N TRP A 234 4.39 18.48 -15.97
CA TRP A 234 4.83 19.62 -15.15
C TRP A 234 4.87 20.95 -15.92
N ILE A 235 5.22 20.90 -17.21
CA ILE A 235 5.63 22.06 -17.99
C ILE A 235 4.54 22.38 -19.02
N ASN A 236 4.02 23.60 -18.99
CA ASN A 236 2.90 23.99 -19.85
C ASN A 236 3.25 24.05 -21.35
N ASN A 237 4.49 24.36 -21.68
CA ASN A 237 4.94 24.57 -23.07
C ASN A 237 5.85 23.43 -23.56
N ALA A 238 5.79 22.26 -22.93
CA ALA A 238 6.57 21.11 -23.35
C ALA A 238 6.04 20.53 -24.66
N LYS A 239 6.93 19.94 -25.46
CA LYS A 239 6.51 19.15 -26.64
C LYS A 239 5.94 17.80 -26.19
N ASP A 240 5.05 17.21 -26.99
CA ASP A 240 4.39 15.94 -26.65
C ASP A 240 5.36 14.75 -26.47
N ASP A 241 6.51 14.79 -27.14
CA ASP A 241 7.56 13.78 -27.08
C ASP A 241 8.64 14.10 -26.03
N GLU A 242 8.63 15.29 -25.44
CA GLU A 242 9.64 15.73 -24.48
C GLU A 242 9.49 14.99 -23.14
N ARG A 243 10.60 14.51 -22.62
CA ARG A 243 10.68 13.76 -21.36
C ARG A 243 11.58 14.46 -20.37
N ILE A 244 11.21 14.34 -19.10
CA ILE A 244 12.02 14.79 -17.97
C ILE A 244 12.12 13.67 -16.95
N THR A 245 13.13 13.77 -16.09
CA THR A 245 13.23 12.90 -14.92
C THR A 245 12.66 13.63 -13.71
N GLU A 246 11.73 12.99 -12.99
CA GLU A 246 11.17 13.47 -11.72
C GLU A 246 11.63 12.59 -10.57
N ILE A 247 12.10 13.21 -9.49
CA ILE A 247 12.28 12.57 -8.19
C ILE A 247 11.40 13.28 -7.17
N SER A 248 10.48 12.56 -6.54
CA SER A 248 9.54 13.16 -5.56
C SER A 248 9.65 12.55 -4.18
N ILE A 249 9.51 13.37 -3.15
CA ILE A 249 9.38 12.99 -1.73
C ILE A 249 8.12 13.60 -1.13
N GLY A 250 7.49 12.87 -0.22
CA GLY A 250 6.35 13.34 0.55
C GLY A 250 6.78 13.93 1.88
N LEU A 251 6.16 15.03 2.29
CA LEU A 251 6.29 15.69 3.58
C LEU A 251 4.97 15.51 4.33
N LYS A 252 4.80 14.40 5.05
CA LYS A 252 3.49 14.03 5.61
C LYS A 252 2.95 15.04 6.61
N LYS A 253 3.81 15.64 7.44
CA LYS A 253 3.42 16.67 8.41
C LYS A 253 2.78 17.90 7.75
N LEU A 254 3.18 18.20 6.52
CA LEU A 254 2.71 19.37 5.77
C LEU A 254 1.62 19.02 4.75
N SER A 255 1.25 17.74 4.63
CA SER A 255 0.41 17.23 3.53
C SER A 255 0.90 17.75 2.17
N ALA A 256 2.22 17.75 1.98
CA ALA A 256 2.88 18.35 0.83
C ALA A 256 3.90 17.39 0.19
N SER A 257 4.33 17.67 -1.04
CA SER A 257 5.41 16.97 -1.72
C SER A 257 6.45 17.93 -2.26
N ILE A 258 7.70 17.47 -2.35
CA ILE A 258 8.75 18.15 -3.08
C ILE A 258 9.15 17.28 -4.26
N SER A 259 9.13 17.86 -5.45
CA SER A 259 9.53 17.25 -6.71
C SER A 259 10.77 17.94 -7.24
N PHE A 260 11.81 17.17 -7.50
CA PHE A 260 13.00 17.63 -8.17
C PHE A 260 12.98 17.09 -9.59
N ILE A 261 12.96 17.99 -10.56
CA ILE A 261 12.89 17.66 -11.98
C ILE A 261 14.13 18.15 -12.71
N PHE A 262 14.56 17.38 -13.69
CA PHE A 262 15.72 17.73 -14.51
C PHE A 262 15.58 17.10 -15.90
N GLU A 263 16.31 17.68 -16.84
CA GLU A 263 16.36 17.20 -18.22
C GLU A 263 16.75 15.71 -18.27
N GLU A 264 16.14 14.96 -19.19
CA GLU A 264 16.52 13.57 -19.41
C GLU A 264 17.99 13.51 -19.85
N LYS A 265 18.89 13.23 -18.92
CA LYS A 265 20.23 12.80 -19.29
C LYS A 265 20.06 11.43 -19.95
N LYS A 266 20.40 11.33 -21.24
CA LYS A 266 20.67 10.02 -21.87
C LYS A 266 21.63 9.31 -20.91
N LEU A 267 21.10 8.32 -20.19
CA LEU A 267 21.89 7.43 -19.37
C LEU A 267 23.01 6.97 -20.29
N ALA A 268 24.25 7.38 -20.02
CA ALA A 268 25.36 6.89 -20.81
C ALA A 268 25.24 5.37 -20.75
N GLU A 269 25.11 4.71 -21.90
CA GLU A 269 24.95 3.24 -22.00
C GLU A 269 26.07 2.49 -21.25
N ASN A 270 27.16 3.20 -20.90
CA ASN A 270 28.32 2.73 -20.16
C ASN A 270 28.24 2.89 -18.63
N ASP A 271 27.21 3.52 -18.05
CA ASP A 271 27.04 3.62 -16.59
C ASP A 271 25.84 2.82 -16.05
N LEU A 272 25.45 1.77 -16.78
CA LEU A 272 24.55 0.72 -16.29
C LEU A 272 25.20 -0.16 -15.20
N SER A 273 26.43 0.15 -14.79
CA SER A 273 27.15 -0.53 -13.69
C SER A 273 26.50 -0.28 -12.32
N LYS A 274 25.71 0.79 -12.18
CA LYS A 274 24.95 1.13 -10.97
C LYS A 274 23.56 1.68 -11.36
N PRO A 275 22.50 0.86 -11.36
CA PRO A 275 21.14 1.34 -11.49
C PRO A 275 20.83 2.52 -10.54
N TYR A 276 20.21 3.59 -11.06
CA TYR A 276 19.51 4.61 -10.27
C TYR A 276 18.27 4.05 -9.52
N TYR A 277 17.97 2.77 -9.71
CA TYR A 277 16.81 2.07 -9.17
C TYR A 277 17.24 1.00 -8.18
N TYR A 278 16.72 1.06 -6.95
CA TYR A 278 16.90 -0.06 -6.03
C TYR A 278 16.11 -1.29 -6.49
N LEU A 279 16.79 -2.43 -6.65
CA LEU A 279 16.11 -3.72 -6.76
C LEU A 279 15.57 -4.09 -5.38
N THR A 280 14.25 -4.08 -5.23
CA THR A 280 13.59 -4.36 -3.95
C THR A 280 13.25 -5.83 -3.79
N LYS A 281 12.85 -6.23 -2.57
CA LYS A 281 12.27 -7.56 -2.31
C LYS A 281 11.14 -7.91 -3.28
N SER A 282 10.21 -6.98 -3.55
CA SER A 282 9.07 -7.28 -4.42
C SER A 282 9.51 -7.50 -5.86
N ASP A 283 10.47 -6.70 -6.34
CA ASP A 283 11.06 -6.84 -7.68
C ASP A 283 11.80 -8.17 -7.81
N PHE A 284 12.60 -8.53 -6.81
CA PHE A 284 13.29 -9.81 -6.75
C PHE A 284 12.30 -10.98 -6.80
N MET A 285 11.24 -10.95 -5.97
CA MET A 285 10.25 -12.02 -5.95
C MET A 285 9.50 -12.14 -7.28
N ALA A 286 9.19 -11.02 -7.94
CA ALA A 286 8.60 -11.00 -9.27
C ALA A 286 9.53 -11.64 -10.31
N GLY A 287 10.81 -11.31 -10.28
CA GLY A 287 11.83 -11.87 -11.18
C GLY A 287 12.17 -13.33 -10.92
N TYR A 288 12.18 -13.73 -9.64
CA TYR A 288 12.34 -15.12 -9.23
C TYR A 288 11.19 -15.97 -9.75
N GLN A 289 9.96 -15.43 -9.73
CA GLN A 289 8.81 -16.09 -10.34
C GLN A 289 8.90 -16.11 -11.87
N CYS A 290 9.22 -14.98 -12.50
CA CYS A 290 9.31 -14.86 -13.95
C CYS A 290 10.11 -13.62 -14.36
N GLU A 291 11.19 -13.81 -15.12
CA GLU A 291 11.99 -12.71 -15.69
C GLU A 291 11.18 -11.77 -16.58
N LYS A 292 10.21 -12.32 -17.32
CA LYS A 292 9.31 -11.53 -18.16
C LYS A 292 8.37 -10.64 -17.32
N ARG A 293 7.90 -11.15 -16.17
CA ARG A 293 7.14 -10.34 -15.20
C ARG A 293 7.99 -9.18 -14.69
N PHE A 294 9.21 -9.48 -14.23
CA PHE A 294 10.15 -8.46 -13.76
C PHE A 294 10.49 -7.41 -14.82
N TYR A 295 10.72 -7.83 -16.07
CA TYR A 295 10.92 -6.91 -17.18
C TYR A 295 9.73 -5.97 -17.36
N PHE A 296 8.50 -6.47 -17.30
CA PHE A 296 7.30 -5.64 -17.41
C PHE A 296 7.10 -4.72 -16.20
N ASP A 297 7.33 -5.20 -14.97
CA ASP A 297 7.27 -4.37 -13.76
C ASP A 297 8.27 -3.18 -13.86
N MET A 298 9.41 -3.37 -14.53
CA MET A 298 10.48 -2.37 -14.65
C MET A 298 10.38 -1.45 -15.88
N LYS A 299 9.79 -1.91 -17.00
CA LYS A 299 9.86 -1.20 -18.30
C LYS A 299 8.52 -0.79 -18.89
N LYS A 300 7.37 -1.30 -18.41
CA LYS A 300 6.05 -0.99 -19.00
C LYS A 300 5.27 0.02 -18.15
N PRO A 301 4.42 0.86 -18.77
CA PRO A 301 3.56 1.81 -18.05
C PRO A 301 2.71 1.12 -16.98
N LYS A 302 2.63 1.72 -15.79
CA LYS A 302 1.90 1.21 -14.61
C LYS A 302 0.37 1.21 -14.79
N GLU A 303 -0.17 1.76 -15.87
CA GLU A 303 -1.61 1.83 -16.16
C GLU A 303 -2.33 0.47 -16.03
N PHE A 304 -1.67 -0.63 -16.42
CA PHE A 304 -2.24 -1.98 -16.29
C PHE A 304 -2.14 -2.54 -14.85
N LEU A 305 -1.17 -2.08 -14.07
CA LEU A 305 -0.96 -2.52 -12.69
C LEU A 305 -1.99 -1.92 -11.74
N GLU A 306 -2.53 -0.72 -12.02
CA GLU A 306 -3.51 -0.05 -11.15
C GLU A 306 -4.83 -0.82 -11.06
N THR A 307 -5.23 -1.53 -12.11
CA THR A 307 -6.44 -2.37 -12.10
C THR A 307 -6.20 -3.72 -11.41
N TYR A 308 -4.96 -4.22 -11.38
CA TYR A 308 -4.60 -5.49 -10.76
C TYR A 308 -4.32 -5.38 -9.25
N TYR A 309 -3.64 -4.30 -8.84
CA TYR A 309 -3.30 -4.03 -7.45
C TYR A 309 -4.37 -3.22 -6.70
N SER A 310 -5.53 -2.94 -7.30
CA SER A 310 -6.66 -2.29 -6.62
C SER A 310 -7.15 -3.07 -5.38
N ASN A 311 -6.87 -4.39 -5.32
CA ASN A 311 -7.15 -5.25 -4.16
C ASN A 311 -5.98 -5.37 -3.15
N ASP A 312 -4.82 -4.74 -3.37
CA ASP A 312 -3.66 -4.86 -2.46
C ASP A 312 -3.89 -4.19 -1.10
N ASN A 313 -4.75 -3.17 -1.05
CA ASN A 313 -5.03 -2.45 0.19
C ASN A 313 -5.57 -3.38 1.28
N ASP A 314 -6.44 -4.31 0.92
CA ASP A 314 -7.01 -5.28 1.84
C ASP A 314 -5.95 -6.23 2.41
N GLU A 315 -5.07 -6.75 1.54
CA GLU A 315 -3.99 -7.62 1.97
C GLU A 315 -2.97 -6.92 2.86
N ILE A 316 -2.69 -5.64 2.57
CA ILE A 316 -1.81 -4.79 3.38
C ILE A 316 -2.41 -4.53 4.75
N LEU A 317 -3.71 -4.23 4.83
CA LEU A 317 -4.42 -4.03 6.10
C LEU A 317 -4.38 -5.28 6.97
N LEU A 318 -4.73 -6.44 6.41
CA LEU A 318 -4.64 -7.73 7.11
C LEU A 318 -3.22 -8.04 7.56
N TRP A 319 -2.22 -7.77 6.72
CA TRP A 319 -0.82 -7.98 7.07
C TRP A 319 -0.40 -7.06 8.23
N ASN A 320 -0.79 -5.78 8.20
CA ASN A 320 -0.48 -4.82 9.26
C ASN A 320 -1.08 -5.25 10.61
N LEU A 321 -2.32 -5.75 10.63
CA LEU A 321 -2.95 -6.28 11.85
C LEU A 321 -2.14 -7.43 12.46
N CYS A 322 -1.70 -8.38 11.62
CA CYS A 322 -0.85 -9.49 12.09
C CYS A 322 0.51 -8.98 12.57
N PHE A 323 1.10 -8.06 11.83
CA PHE A 323 2.41 -7.52 12.15
C PHE A 323 2.39 -6.70 13.44
N GLU A 324 1.31 -6.00 13.73
CA GLU A 324 1.09 -5.32 15.01
C GLU A 324 1.09 -6.31 16.19
N LYS A 325 0.35 -7.42 16.08
CA LYS A 325 0.36 -8.47 17.11
C LYS A 325 1.68 -9.24 17.19
N ALA A 326 2.45 -9.32 16.11
CA ALA A 326 3.80 -9.86 16.17
C ALA A 326 4.77 -8.91 16.89
N GLN A 327 4.62 -7.59 16.70
CA GLN A 327 5.45 -6.58 17.38
C GLN A 327 5.22 -6.57 18.89
N SER A 328 3.99 -6.79 19.36
CA SER A 328 3.69 -6.82 20.80
C SER A 328 4.42 -7.96 21.54
N LEU A 329 4.86 -9.01 20.84
CA LEU A 329 5.69 -10.09 21.41
C LEU A 329 7.16 -9.67 21.63
N PHE A 330 7.58 -8.50 21.14
CA PHE A 330 8.94 -7.96 21.28
C PHE A 330 8.88 -6.58 21.94
N PRO A 331 8.70 -6.52 23.27
CA PRO A 331 8.56 -5.26 23.99
C PRO A 331 9.79 -4.37 23.81
N ASN A 332 9.59 -3.05 23.85
CA ASN A 332 10.60 -2.01 23.62
C ASN A 332 11.18 -1.95 22.19
N GLY A 333 10.63 -2.71 21.23
CA GLY A 333 11.07 -2.65 19.85
C GLY A 333 10.81 -1.30 19.19
N LYS A 334 11.73 -0.89 18.30
CA LYS A 334 11.66 0.37 17.54
C LYS A 334 11.17 0.11 16.11
N LEU A 335 10.03 0.69 15.76
CA LEU A 335 9.56 0.73 14.38
C LEU A 335 10.32 1.79 13.56
N ILE A 336 10.98 1.35 12.49
CA ILE A 336 11.60 2.22 11.49
C ILE A 336 10.56 2.55 10.42
N LYS A 337 10.09 3.81 10.43
CA LYS A 337 9.04 4.28 9.50
C LYS A 337 9.12 5.80 9.31
N ASN A 338 9.97 6.23 8.39
CA ASN A 338 10.09 7.62 7.95
C ASN A 338 9.34 7.86 6.64
N ASP A 339 9.29 9.11 6.18
CA ASP A 339 8.68 9.45 4.90
C ASP A 339 9.56 8.97 3.73
N ILE A 340 10.88 9.03 3.91
CA ILE A 340 11.88 8.75 2.87
C ILE A 340 12.61 7.43 3.16
N LEU A 341 12.83 6.64 2.12
CA LEU A 341 13.54 5.36 2.19
C LEU A 341 14.96 5.48 2.77
N ASN A 342 15.69 6.53 2.38
CA ASN A 342 17.05 6.77 2.86
C ASN A 342 17.12 7.06 4.36
N ASP A 343 16.12 7.74 4.91
CA ASP A 343 16.05 8.02 6.35
C ASP A 343 15.86 6.73 7.14
N ASP A 344 15.06 5.79 6.63
CA ASP A 344 14.92 4.46 7.24
C ASP A 344 16.27 3.72 7.30
N ILE A 345 17.07 3.78 6.24
CA ILE A 345 18.39 3.13 6.19
C ILE A 345 19.34 3.77 7.21
N LEU A 346 19.32 5.09 7.35
CA LEU A 346 20.17 5.82 8.28
C LEU A 346 19.76 5.59 9.72
N GLU A 347 18.45 5.67 10.01
CA GLU A 347 17.92 5.39 11.35
C GLU A 347 18.24 3.95 11.75
N THR A 348 18.07 2.98 10.83
CA THR A 348 18.45 1.58 11.05
C THR A 348 19.93 1.46 11.44
N LYS A 349 20.86 2.03 10.66
CA LYS A 349 22.30 2.01 10.97
C LYS A 349 22.61 2.67 12.32
N SER A 350 21.94 3.78 12.63
CA SER A 350 22.12 4.49 13.90
C SER A 350 21.69 3.65 15.10
N TYR A 351 20.54 2.98 15.01
CA TYR A 351 20.02 2.12 16.07
C TYR A 351 20.84 0.85 16.25
N LEU A 352 21.20 0.17 15.16
CA LEU A 352 22.06 -1.03 15.24
C LEU A 352 23.42 -0.73 15.88
N LYS A 353 23.94 0.50 15.72
CA LYS A 353 25.18 0.95 16.35
C LYS A 353 25.00 1.38 17.81
N SER A 354 23.97 2.17 18.11
CA SER A 354 23.83 2.86 19.41
C SER A 354 23.02 2.06 20.41
N PHE A 355 22.11 1.21 19.93
CA PHE A 355 21.16 0.44 20.73
C PHE A 355 21.01 -0.99 20.17
N PRO A 356 22.11 -1.79 20.09
CA PRO A 356 22.11 -3.06 19.36
C PRO A 356 21.11 -4.08 19.90
N TYR A 357 20.77 -4.02 21.20
CA TYR A 357 19.85 -4.96 21.84
C TYR A 357 18.36 -4.58 21.71
N ILE A 358 18.03 -3.41 21.16
CA ILE A 358 16.64 -3.02 20.90
C ILE A 358 16.17 -3.74 19.63
N PRO A 359 15.09 -4.55 19.66
CA PRO A 359 14.50 -5.11 18.46
C PRO A 359 14.10 -4.01 17.48
N LEU A 360 14.43 -4.16 16.21
CA LEU A 360 14.03 -3.24 15.16
C LEU A 360 12.94 -3.86 14.30
N PHE A 361 11.83 -3.13 14.15
CA PHE A 361 10.74 -3.50 13.25
C PHE A 361 10.89 -2.73 11.94
N LYS A 362 10.73 -3.43 10.80
CA LYS A 362 10.88 -2.83 9.47
C LYS A 362 12.27 -2.21 9.20
N ALA A 363 13.32 -2.72 9.87
CA ALA A 363 14.68 -2.22 9.70
C ALA A 363 15.14 -2.34 8.23
N ALA A 364 15.72 -1.26 7.71
CA ALA A 364 15.98 -1.05 6.29
C ALA A 364 17.46 -1.23 5.95
N PHE A 365 17.73 -2.04 4.93
CA PHE A 365 19.07 -2.42 4.50
C PHE A 365 19.26 -2.17 3.02
N ILE A 366 20.47 -1.80 2.66
CA ILE A 366 20.90 -1.63 1.28
C ILE A 366 22.34 -2.09 1.10
N SER A 367 22.55 -2.96 0.13
CA SER A 367 23.87 -3.37 -0.36
C SER A 367 23.80 -3.45 -1.87
N ASP A 368 24.79 -2.93 -2.61
CA ASP A 368 24.77 -3.27 -4.04
C ASP A 368 23.73 -2.54 -4.87
N ASP A 369 23.04 -1.50 -4.38
CA ASP A 369 21.73 -0.99 -4.87
C ASP A 369 20.49 -1.85 -4.52
N ILE A 370 20.68 -2.92 -3.78
CA ILE A 370 19.62 -3.90 -3.51
C ILE A 370 19.02 -3.60 -2.15
N PHE A 371 17.74 -3.28 -2.15
CA PHE A 371 17.03 -2.78 -0.97
C PHE A 371 16.11 -3.83 -0.36
N THR A 372 16.14 -3.96 0.96
CA THR A 372 15.17 -4.76 1.68
C THR A 372 14.81 -4.19 3.05
N ARG A 373 13.65 -4.62 3.57
CA ARG A 373 13.30 -4.44 4.97
C ARG A 373 13.16 -5.80 5.65
N SER A 374 13.73 -5.93 6.83
CA SER A 374 13.38 -7.01 7.76
C SER A 374 11.97 -6.81 8.30
N ASP A 375 11.31 -7.86 8.79
CA ASP A 375 10.05 -7.65 9.52
C ASP A 375 10.39 -7.36 10.98
N ILE A 376 11.10 -8.27 11.65
CA ILE A 376 11.69 -8.08 12.99
C ILE A 376 13.15 -8.53 12.95
N LEU A 377 14.05 -7.70 13.48
CA LEU A 377 15.48 -8.00 13.63
C LEU A 377 15.93 -7.64 15.05
N TYR A 378 16.61 -8.55 15.74
CA TYR A 378 17.16 -8.27 17.08
C TYR A 378 18.49 -8.98 17.29
N LYS A 379 19.33 -8.42 18.16
CA LYS A 379 20.66 -8.97 18.46
C LYS A 379 20.55 -10.21 19.36
N SER A 380 21.31 -11.24 19.01
CA SER A 380 21.55 -12.45 19.81
C SER A 380 23.01 -12.48 20.31
N SER A 381 23.42 -13.55 21.01
CA SER A 381 24.78 -13.71 21.52
C SER A 381 25.84 -13.64 20.41
N ASN A 382 25.63 -14.33 19.28
CA ASN A 382 26.66 -14.47 18.23
C ASN A 382 26.36 -13.70 16.94
N GLY A 383 25.19 -13.07 16.83
CA GLY A 383 24.78 -12.39 15.61
C GLY A 383 23.47 -11.66 15.76
N TYR A 384 22.65 -11.69 14.72
CA TYR A 384 21.29 -11.19 14.74
C TYR A 384 20.30 -12.31 14.39
N ASN A 385 19.12 -12.24 14.97
CA ASN A 385 17.98 -13.08 14.62
C ASN A 385 17.05 -12.29 13.70
N LEU A 386 16.76 -12.87 12.53
CA LEU A 386 15.81 -12.33 11.56
C LEU A 386 14.50 -13.11 11.66
N ILE A 387 13.38 -12.44 11.89
CA ILE A 387 12.05 -13.05 11.86
C ILE A 387 11.26 -12.46 10.69
N LYS A 388 10.72 -13.34 9.86
CA LYS A 388 9.72 -13.03 8.83
C LYS A 388 8.33 -13.36 9.34
N VAL A 389 7.43 -12.39 9.37
CA VAL A 389 6.05 -12.55 9.83
C VAL A 389 5.15 -12.86 8.65
N THR A 390 4.30 -13.88 8.78
CA THR A 390 3.34 -14.27 7.74
C THR A 390 1.96 -14.56 8.31
N ARG A 391 0.94 -14.32 7.49
CA ARG A 391 -0.46 -14.71 7.74
C ARG A 391 -0.71 -16.20 7.45
N SER A 392 0.22 -16.87 6.79
CA SER A 392 0.10 -18.30 6.53
C SER A 392 0.08 -19.10 7.82
N THR A 393 -0.36 -20.35 7.73
CA THR A 393 -0.48 -21.27 8.87
C THR A 393 0.61 -22.33 8.89
N GLY A 394 1.71 -22.03 8.19
CA GLY A 394 2.90 -22.84 8.06
C GLY A 394 3.90 -22.21 7.09
N VAL A 395 5.10 -22.75 7.06
CA VAL A 395 6.17 -22.34 6.12
C VAL A 395 5.80 -22.74 4.68
N LYS A 396 6.17 -21.88 3.73
CA LYS A 396 5.96 -22.04 2.29
C LYS A 396 7.26 -21.73 1.56
N ASP A 397 7.48 -22.32 0.38
CA ASP A 397 8.75 -22.18 -0.34
C ASP A 397 9.09 -20.72 -0.68
N TYR A 398 8.09 -19.92 -1.05
CA TYR A 398 8.28 -18.49 -1.30
C TYR A 398 8.67 -17.70 -0.05
N HIS A 399 8.34 -18.19 1.16
CA HIS A 399 8.87 -17.59 2.38
C HIS A 399 10.37 -17.82 2.51
N LEU A 400 10.86 -19.00 2.14
CA LEU A 400 12.29 -19.34 2.19
C LEU A 400 13.08 -18.48 1.21
N ILE A 401 12.58 -18.31 -0.01
CA ILE A 401 13.19 -17.43 -1.04
C ILE A 401 13.25 -15.98 -0.55
N GLU A 402 12.17 -15.46 0.03
CA GLU A 402 12.15 -14.10 0.59
C GLU A 402 13.16 -13.95 1.76
N CYS A 403 13.22 -14.94 2.65
CA CYS A 403 14.18 -14.93 3.76
C CYS A 403 15.62 -15.01 3.25
N ALA A 404 15.90 -15.80 2.21
CA ALA A 404 17.21 -15.90 1.58
C ALA A 404 17.66 -14.56 0.98
N PHE A 405 16.76 -13.89 0.25
CA PHE A 405 17.03 -12.56 -0.28
C PHE A 405 17.30 -11.54 0.84
N LYS A 406 16.44 -11.49 1.86
CA LYS A 406 16.61 -10.59 3.02
C LYS A 406 17.94 -10.85 3.74
N ALA A 407 18.25 -12.12 4.01
CA ALA A 407 19.47 -12.52 4.68
C ALA A 407 20.73 -12.11 3.89
N TRP A 408 20.75 -12.38 2.59
CA TRP A 408 21.86 -12.02 1.72
C TRP A 408 22.15 -10.51 1.74
N VAL A 409 21.12 -9.66 1.65
CA VAL A 409 21.29 -8.20 1.72
C VAL A 409 21.78 -7.73 3.08
N ILE A 410 21.22 -8.27 4.17
CA ILE A 410 21.57 -7.89 5.55
C ILE A 410 23.03 -8.27 5.87
N GLU A 411 23.46 -9.47 5.49
CA GLU A 411 24.83 -9.93 5.73
C GLU A 411 25.85 -9.14 4.89
N ASN A 412 25.52 -8.79 3.64
CA ASN A 412 26.38 -7.92 2.82
C ASN A 412 26.46 -6.48 3.37
N CYS A 413 25.50 -6.05 4.21
CA CYS A 413 25.61 -4.82 4.98
C CYS A 413 26.54 -4.94 6.21
N GLY A 414 27.11 -6.12 6.47
CA GLY A 414 28.00 -6.41 7.60
C GLY A 414 27.31 -6.94 8.86
N TYR A 415 26.04 -7.35 8.79
CA TYR A 415 25.30 -7.87 9.95
C TYR A 415 25.09 -9.38 9.84
N GLN A 416 25.92 -10.15 10.54
CA GLN A 416 25.85 -11.62 10.53
C GLN A 416 24.56 -12.12 11.17
N LEU A 417 23.84 -13.00 10.46
CA LEU A 417 22.64 -13.65 10.97
C LEU A 417 23.01 -14.99 11.63
N GLU A 418 22.51 -15.20 12.85
CA GLU A 418 22.66 -16.45 13.62
C GLU A 418 21.45 -17.35 13.39
N ASN A 419 20.24 -16.78 13.40
CA ASN A 419 19.00 -17.52 13.20
C ASN A 419 18.06 -16.76 12.26
N ILE A 420 17.44 -17.50 11.34
CA ILE A 420 16.41 -17.00 10.44
C ILE A 420 15.14 -17.79 10.74
N GLN A 421 14.09 -17.09 11.17
CA GLN A 421 12.83 -17.72 11.58
C GLN A 421 11.66 -17.19 10.76
N ILE A 422 10.63 -18.02 10.63
CA ILE A 422 9.32 -17.61 10.14
C ILE A 422 8.33 -17.69 11.30
N ALA A 423 7.69 -16.56 11.60
CA ALA A 423 6.55 -16.47 12.49
C ALA A 423 5.26 -16.63 11.67
N TYR A 424 4.56 -17.76 11.84
CA TYR A 424 3.32 -18.07 11.13
C TYR A 424 2.15 -18.29 12.10
N ILE A 425 0.93 -18.08 11.64
CA ILE A 425 -0.29 -18.16 12.47
C ILE A 425 -0.52 -19.57 12.99
N ASN A 426 -0.64 -19.70 14.30
CA ASN A 426 -1.00 -20.92 15.00
C ASN A 426 -2.51 -21.16 14.91
N LYS A 427 -2.96 -22.05 14.02
CA LYS A 427 -4.39 -22.45 13.96
C LYS A 427 -4.92 -23.05 15.27
N GLY A 428 -4.05 -23.51 16.16
CA GLY A 428 -4.42 -24.03 17.48
C GLY A 428 -4.66 -22.95 18.53
N PHE A 429 -4.33 -21.68 18.24
CA PHE A 429 -4.53 -20.57 19.16
C PHE A 429 -6.02 -20.32 19.41
N ILE A 430 -6.39 -20.10 20.66
CA ILE A 430 -7.74 -19.73 21.08
C ILE A 430 -7.60 -18.42 21.86
N TYR A 431 -8.24 -17.36 21.38
CA TYR A 431 -8.17 -16.06 22.03
C TYR A 431 -8.95 -16.06 23.35
N GLN A 432 -8.29 -15.69 24.44
CA GLN A 432 -8.88 -15.69 25.79
C GLN A 432 -9.38 -14.32 26.26
N GLY A 433 -9.07 -13.23 25.53
CA GLY A 433 -9.42 -11.86 25.91
C GLY A 433 -8.19 -11.02 26.25
N ASP A 434 -8.43 -9.86 26.89
CA ASP A 434 -7.42 -8.95 27.45
C ASP A 434 -6.33 -8.46 26.48
N ASP A 435 -6.59 -8.51 25.17
CA ASP A 435 -5.62 -8.21 24.11
C ASP A 435 -4.35 -9.10 24.19
N ASP A 436 -4.42 -10.26 24.84
CA ASP A 436 -3.32 -11.23 24.92
C ASP A 436 -3.31 -12.18 23.72
N TYR A 437 -2.27 -12.03 22.89
CA TYR A 437 -2.02 -12.87 21.71
C TYR A 437 -0.79 -13.78 21.88
N SER A 438 -0.39 -14.04 23.12
CA SER A 438 0.67 -14.99 23.44
C SER A 438 0.32 -16.37 22.87
N GLY A 439 1.19 -16.89 21.97
CA GLY A 439 0.96 -18.16 21.28
C GLY A 439 0.16 -18.07 19.97
N LEU A 440 -0.25 -16.86 19.54
CA LEU A 440 -0.84 -16.63 18.21
C LEU A 440 0.13 -17.02 17.08
N PHE A 441 1.42 -16.80 17.28
CA PHE A 441 2.47 -17.13 16.31
C PHE A 441 3.27 -18.36 16.74
N LYS A 442 3.51 -19.28 15.79
CA LYS A 442 4.56 -20.30 15.88
C LYS A 442 5.80 -19.78 15.19
N PHE A 443 6.95 -19.97 15.83
CA PHE A 443 8.26 -19.59 15.31
C PHE A 443 9.00 -20.84 14.87
N GLU A 444 9.25 -20.98 13.57
CA GLU A 444 10.06 -22.08 13.01
C GLU A 444 11.39 -21.52 12.51
N SER A 445 12.50 -22.06 13.00
CA SER A 445 13.82 -21.78 12.40
C SER A 445 13.89 -22.43 11.02
N VAL A 446 14.31 -21.64 10.04
CA VAL A 446 14.46 -22.05 8.65
C VAL A 446 15.87 -21.77 8.13
N THR A 447 16.83 -21.49 9.03
CA THR A 447 18.22 -21.17 8.68
C THR A 447 18.80 -22.19 7.70
N ASP A 448 18.74 -23.48 8.03
CA ASP A 448 19.31 -24.56 7.19
C ASP A 448 18.60 -24.68 5.84
N LYS A 449 17.30 -24.40 5.78
CA LYS A 449 16.52 -24.39 4.53
C LYS A 449 16.83 -23.17 3.66
N VAL A 450 17.23 -22.04 4.28
CA VAL A 450 17.53 -20.77 3.61
C VAL A 450 18.96 -20.73 3.08
N LEU A 451 19.92 -21.35 3.77
CA LEU A 451 21.34 -21.29 3.41
C LEU A 451 21.66 -21.73 1.96
N PRO A 452 21.10 -22.84 1.42
CA PRO A 452 21.31 -23.22 0.03
C PRO A 452 20.79 -22.18 -0.96
N ILE A 453 19.56 -21.69 -0.74
CA ILE A 453 18.91 -20.69 -1.60
C ILE A 453 19.68 -19.37 -1.56
N LYS A 454 20.20 -18.97 -0.39
CA LYS A 454 20.99 -17.75 -0.20
C LYS A 454 22.22 -17.71 -1.11
N LYS A 455 22.84 -18.86 -1.40
CA LYS A 455 24.01 -18.97 -2.29
C LYS A 455 23.67 -18.63 -3.76
N GLU A 456 22.41 -18.84 -4.15
CA GLU A 456 21.94 -18.59 -5.52
C GLU A 456 21.48 -17.14 -5.74
N ILE A 457 21.21 -16.38 -4.66
CA ILE A 457 20.67 -15.02 -4.72
C ILE A 457 21.52 -14.10 -5.59
N HIS A 458 22.85 -14.13 -5.43
CA HIS A 458 23.78 -13.30 -6.22
C HIS A 458 23.68 -13.58 -7.72
N ASN A 459 23.63 -14.85 -8.11
CA ASN A 459 23.49 -15.24 -9.51
C ASN A 459 22.13 -14.82 -10.05
N LYS A 460 21.06 -14.99 -9.27
CA LYS A 460 19.72 -14.57 -9.71
C LYS A 460 19.63 -13.06 -9.89
N ILE A 461 20.24 -12.27 -9.01
CA ILE A 461 20.34 -10.81 -9.17
C ILE A 461 21.05 -10.45 -10.48
N LYS A 462 22.16 -11.11 -10.80
CA LYS A 462 22.88 -10.89 -12.07
C LYS A 462 22.01 -11.19 -13.29
N GLU A 463 21.29 -12.32 -13.28
CA GLU A 463 20.35 -12.67 -14.34
C GLU A 463 19.27 -11.59 -14.51
N LEU A 464 18.66 -11.12 -13.42
CA LEU A 464 17.64 -10.08 -13.47
C LEU A 464 18.20 -8.75 -13.99
N ARG A 465 19.42 -8.38 -13.62
CA ARG A 465 20.08 -7.19 -14.20
C ARG A 465 20.31 -7.35 -15.69
N GLN A 466 20.73 -8.53 -16.14
CA GLN A 466 20.93 -8.81 -17.56
C GLN A 466 19.63 -8.71 -18.37
N VAL A 467 18.49 -9.10 -17.78
CA VAL A 467 17.16 -8.94 -18.39
C VAL A 467 16.85 -7.48 -18.72
N LEU A 468 17.24 -6.53 -17.87
CA LEU A 468 17.00 -5.09 -18.13
C LEU A 468 17.83 -4.55 -19.29
N ILE A 469 18.95 -5.19 -19.60
CA ILE A 469 19.87 -4.85 -20.70
C ILE A 469 19.44 -5.55 -21.99
N SER A 470 19.10 -6.84 -21.90
CA SER A 470 18.89 -7.71 -23.06
C SER A 470 17.50 -7.56 -23.70
N GLY A 471 16.58 -6.83 -23.07
CA GLY A 471 15.21 -6.63 -23.55
C GLY A 471 14.24 -7.72 -23.08
N GLU A 472 13.04 -7.75 -23.68
CA GLU A 472 11.95 -8.63 -23.23
C GLU A 472 12.33 -10.12 -23.29
N PRO A 473 12.33 -10.85 -22.16
CA PRO A 473 12.64 -12.28 -22.13
C PRO A 473 11.62 -13.13 -22.90
N LYS A 474 12.10 -14.13 -23.64
CA LYS A 474 11.26 -15.14 -24.30
C LYS A 474 10.87 -16.24 -23.30
N LYS A 475 9.89 -15.95 -22.44
CA LYS A 475 9.29 -16.92 -21.51
C LYS A 475 7.83 -17.22 -21.92
N GLU A 476 7.54 -18.48 -22.20
CA GLU A 476 6.17 -18.94 -22.47
C GLU A 476 5.34 -19.05 -21.18
N ILE A 477 4.01 -19.11 -21.28
CA ILE A 477 3.13 -19.31 -20.13
C ILE A 477 3.36 -20.70 -19.53
N GLY A 478 3.37 -20.78 -18.20
CA GLY A 478 3.45 -22.07 -17.48
C GLY A 478 2.99 -21.96 -16.04
N GLU A 479 3.29 -22.98 -15.22
CA GLU A 479 2.92 -23.03 -13.80
C GLU A 479 3.43 -21.82 -13.00
N HIS A 480 4.60 -21.28 -13.37
CA HIS A 480 5.18 -20.08 -12.77
C HIS A 480 4.26 -18.85 -12.85
N CYS A 481 3.31 -18.79 -13.80
CA CYS A 481 2.33 -17.70 -13.88
C CYS A 481 1.29 -17.74 -12.74
N TYR A 482 1.21 -18.84 -11.99
CA TYR A 482 0.25 -19.03 -10.90
C TYR A 482 0.93 -19.31 -9.55
N ASN A 483 2.24 -19.58 -9.56
CA ASN A 483 3.01 -19.82 -8.35
C ASN A 483 3.33 -18.50 -7.61
N PHE A 484 3.32 -18.55 -6.28
CA PHE A 484 3.45 -17.42 -5.34
C PHE A 484 2.26 -16.46 -5.35
N ILE A 485 2.14 -15.69 -6.43
CA ILE A 485 1.07 -14.73 -6.70
C ILE A 485 0.72 -14.92 -8.17
N ARG A 486 -0.57 -14.92 -8.49
CA ARG A 486 -1.00 -14.96 -9.90
C ARG A 486 -0.33 -13.81 -10.66
N CYS A 487 0.28 -14.11 -11.81
CA CYS A 487 1.01 -13.12 -12.58
C CYS A 487 0.04 -12.06 -13.12
N PRO A 488 0.27 -10.76 -12.86
CA PRO A 488 -0.58 -9.69 -13.38
C PRO A 488 -0.56 -9.65 -14.90
N TYR A 489 0.59 -9.94 -15.52
CA TYR A 489 0.78 -9.85 -16.98
C TYR A 489 0.42 -11.11 -17.75
N ILE A 490 -0.26 -12.08 -17.13
CA ILE A 490 -0.60 -13.33 -17.81
C ILE A 490 -1.43 -13.07 -19.08
N THR A 491 -2.27 -12.03 -19.09
CA THR A 491 -3.07 -11.62 -20.26
C THR A 491 -2.20 -11.11 -21.41
N TYR A 492 -1.13 -10.38 -21.14
CA TYR A 492 -0.17 -9.95 -22.17
C TYR A 492 0.62 -11.11 -22.76
N CYS A 493 0.95 -12.10 -21.94
CA CYS A 493 1.70 -13.27 -22.39
C CYS A 493 0.83 -14.26 -23.17
N LYS A 494 -0.50 -14.19 -23.03
CA LYS A 494 -1.44 -15.08 -23.73
C LYS A 494 -1.48 -14.72 -25.21
N LYS A 495 -1.21 -15.68 -26.09
CA LYS A 495 -1.75 -15.65 -27.45
C LYS A 495 -3.28 -15.66 -27.33
N ALA A 496 -3.97 -14.84 -28.12
CA ALA A 496 -5.39 -14.54 -27.94
C ALA A 496 -6.31 -15.75 -28.28
N SER A 497 -6.36 -16.74 -27.39
CA SER A 497 -7.42 -17.74 -27.35
C SER A 497 -8.65 -17.12 -26.66
N LYS A 498 -9.80 -17.18 -27.32
CA LYS A 498 -11.05 -16.55 -26.85
C LYS A 498 -11.67 -17.33 -25.70
N PHE A 499 -11.45 -18.64 -25.67
CA PHE A 499 -11.89 -19.55 -24.61
C PHE A 499 -10.75 -20.49 -24.22
N PRO A 500 -9.76 -20.05 -23.41
CA PRO A 500 -8.61 -20.87 -23.09
C PRO A 500 -8.99 -22.18 -22.39
N ILE A 501 -8.34 -23.30 -22.72
CA ILE A 501 -8.67 -24.61 -22.12
C ILE A 501 -8.61 -24.63 -20.58
N ASN A 502 -7.78 -23.77 -19.97
CA ASN A 502 -7.66 -23.65 -18.52
C ASN A 502 -8.84 -22.95 -17.84
N THR A 503 -9.79 -22.45 -18.62
CA THR A 503 -11.09 -21.98 -18.14
C THR A 503 -12.10 -23.11 -18.04
N LEU A 504 -11.83 -24.32 -18.53
CA LEU A 504 -12.71 -25.46 -18.24
C LEU A 504 -12.78 -25.69 -16.73
N TYR A 505 -14.01 -25.78 -16.21
CA TYR A 505 -14.25 -25.86 -14.78
C TYR A 505 -13.53 -27.06 -14.17
N ARG A 506 -12.60 -26.78 -13.24
CA ARG A 506 -11.78 -27.79 -12.55
C ARG A 506 -11.13 -28.80 -13.52
N ILE A 507 -10.61 -28.31 -14.65
CA ILE A 507 -9.85 -29.16 -15.58
C ILE A 507 -8.71 -29.86 -14.85
N LYS A 508 -8.58 -31.17 -15.07
CA LYS A 508 -7.47 -31.97 -14.50
C LYS A 508 -6.16 -31.59 -15.21
N LYS A 509 -5.07 -31.51 -14.45
CA LYS A 509 -3.73 -31.15 -14.97
C LYS A 509 -3.32 -32.04 -16.16
N ASP A 510 -3.48 -33.35 -16.04
CA ASP A 510 -3.08 -34.30 -17.09
C ASP A 510 -3.89 -34.12 -18.36
N PHE A 511 -5.19 -33.86 -18.24
CA PHE A 511 -6.04 -33.59 -19.40
C PHE A 511 -5.65 -32.27 -20.08
N ALA A 512 -5.45 -31.19 -19.31
CA ALA A 512 -4.96 -29.92 -19.85
C ALA A 512 -3.62 -30.08 -20.57
N LYS A 513 -2.67 -30.83 -19.97
CA LYS A 513 -1.37 -31.15 -20.57
C LYS A 513 -1.55 -31.89 -21.90
N SER A 514 -2.41 -32.91 -21.94
CA SER A 514 -2.66 -33.68 -23.17
C SER A 514 -3.25 -32.84 -24.31
N LEU A 515 -4.05 -31.80 -24.01
CA LEU A 515 -4.56 -30.86 -25.00
C LEU A 515 -3.45 -29.94 -25.53
N ILE A 516 -2.60 -29.43 -24.64
CA ILE A 516 -1.46 -28.57 -25.01
C ILE A 516 -0.45 -29.34 -25.89
N GLU A 517 -0.14 -30.59 -25.55
CA GLU A 517 0.73 -31.46 -26.35
C GLU A 517 0.19 -31.71 -27.77
N LYS A 518 -1.13 -31.65 -27.94
CA LYS A 518 -1.82 -31.73 -29.24
C LYS A 518 -1.97 -30.36 -29.93
N GLY A 519 -1.41 -29.29 -29.37
CA GLY A 519 -1.52 -27.93 -29.90
C GLY A 519 -2.88 -27.26 -29.69
N ILE A 520 -3.73 -27.79 -28.80
CA ILE A 520 -5.07 -27.25 -28.50
C ILE A 520 -4.98 -26.36 -27.27
N ASP A 521 -5.15 -25.05 -27.44
CA ASP A 521 -5.15 -24.05 -26.36
C ASP A 521 -6.48 -23.30 -26.19
N ASP A 522 -7.47 -23.55 -27.05
CA ASP A 522 -8.84 -23.03 -27.00
C ASP A 522 -9.86 -24.19 -26.91
N ILE A 523 -10.88 -24.03 -26.06
CA ILE A 523 -11.95 -25.01 -25.84
C ILE A 523 -12.65 -25.38 -27.15
N ARG A 524 -12.76 -24.44 -28.10
CA ARG A 524 -13.36 -24.67 -29.42
C ARG A 524 -12.58 -25.68 -30.28
N GLY A 525 -11.31 -25.91 -29.97
CA GLY A 525 -10.46 -26.89 -30.65
C GLY A 525 -10.53 -28.30 -30.03
N ILE A 526 -11.29 -28.50 -28.95
CA ILE A 526 -11.45 -29.80 -28.31
C ILE A 526 -12.42 -30.66 -29.12
N GLN A 527 -12.08 -31.94 -29.31
CA GLN A 527 -13.02 -32.92 -29.84
C GLN A 527 -14.08 -33.27 -28.78
N GLU A 528 -15.36 -33.08 -29.08
CA GLU A 528 -16.47 -33.25 -28.12
C GLU A 528 -16.44 -34.59 -27.38
N ASP A 529 -16.14 -35.69 -28.07
CA ASP A 529 -16.09 -37.05 -27.49
C ASP A 529 -15.01 -37.22 -26.41
N SER A 530 -13.99 -36.36 -26.41
CA SER A 530 -12.96 -36.36 -25.36
C SER A 530 -13.44 -35.75 -24.04
N LEU A 531 -14.58 -35.04 -24.05
CA LEU A 531 -15.17 -34.44 -22.86
C LEU A 531 -16.08 -35.44 -22.15
N THR A 532 -15.58 -36.07 -21.09
CA THR A 532 -16.31 -37.13 -20.37
C THR A 532 -17.24 -36.61 -19.27
N THR A 533 -17.06 -35.37 -18.82
CA THR A 533 -17.88 -34.82 -17.72
C THR A 533 -19.06 -33.99 -18.25
N PRO A 534 -20.28 -34.12 -17.68
CA PRO A 534 -21.45 -33.35 -18.12
C PRO A 534 -21.24 -31.82 -18.07
N ILE A 535 -20.49 -31.33 -17.08
CA ILE A 535 -20.19 -29.91 -16.95
C ILE A 535 -19.27 -29.41 -18.06
N HIS A 536 -18.25 -30.19 -18.47
CA HIS A 536 -17.39 -29.82 -19.60
C HIS A 536 -18.14 -29.85 -20.92
N LYS A 537 -19.00 -30.85 -21.15
CA LYS A 537 -19.86 -30.91 -22.34
C LYS A 537 -20.76 -29.68 -22.43
N ARG A 538 -21.45 -29.30 -21.34
CA ARG A 538 -22.28 -28.09 -21.28
C ARG A 538 -21.49 -26.82 -21.56
N MET A 539 -20.30 -26.69 -20.97
CA MET A 539 -19.45 -25.54 -21.20
C MET A 539 -19.03 -25.44 -22.67
N TYR A 540 -18.58 -26.55 -23.25
CA TYR A 540 -18.20 -26.65 -24.65
C TYR A 540 -19.38 -26.30 -25.57
N ASN A 541 -20.52 -26.95 -25.39
CA ASN A 541 -21.73 -26.74 -26.19
C ASN A 541 -22.21 -25.28 -26.14
N SER A 542 -22.27 -24.68 -24.95
CA SER A 542 -22.59 -23.26 -24.79
C SER A 542 -21.59 -22.35 -25.50
N ILE A 543 -20.28 -22.65 -25.42
CA ILE A 543 -19.22 -21.89 -26.09
C ILE A 543 -19.34 -22.00 -27.62
N ILE A 544 -19.55 -23.20 -28.16
CA ILE A 544 -19.73 -23.44 -29.59
C ILE A 544 -20.98 -22.74 -30.12
N LYS A 545 -22.11 -22.83 -29.39
CA LYS A 545 -23.37 -22.15 -29.73
C LYS A 545 -23.31 -20.63 -29.55
N GLY A 546 -22.34 -20.11 -28.80
CA GLY A 546 -22.21 -18.69 -28.48
C GLY A 546 -23.30 -18.13 -27.56
N THR A 547 -24.07 -18.99 -26.89
CA THR A 547 -25.21 -18.61 -26.02
C THR A 547 -25.30 -19.52 -24.80
N HIS A 548 -26.20 -19.24 -23.87
CA HIS A 548 -26.37 -20.09 -22.70
C HIS A 548 -26.87 -21.49 -23.05
N GLU A 549 -26.49 -22.45 -22.21
CA GLU A 549 -27.10 -23.76 -22.17
C GLU A 549 -27.82 -23.93 -20.83
N ILE A 550 -29.09 -24.31 -20.91
CA ILE A 550 -29.95 -24.49 -19.74
C ILE A 550 -30.71 -25.80 -19.80
N ASN A 551 -30.70 -26.56 -18.70
CA ASN A 551 -31.55 -27.73 -18.53
C ASN A 551 -32.91 -27.29 -17.96
N ILE A 552 -33.96 -27.34 -18.77
CA ILE A 552 -35.29 -26.86 -18.40
C ILE A 552 -35.96 -27.67 -17.29
N ALA A 553 -35.51 -28.91 -17.01
CA ALA A 553 -36.05 -29.74 -15.93
C ALA A 553 -35.87 -29.09 -14.53
N VAL A 554 -34.88 -28.20 -14.39
CA VAL A 554 -34.63 -27.45 -13.15
C VAL A 554 -35.84 -26.61 -12.71
N ALA A 555 -36.65 -26.14 -13.66
CA ALA A 555 -37.86 -25.36 -13.34
C ALA A 555 -38.86 -26.18 -12.53
N GLN A 556 -39.04 -27.47 -12.86
CA GLN A 556 -39.94 -28.36 -12.12
C GLN A 556 -39.38 -28.69 -10.74
N GLN A 557 -38.05 -28.82 -10.61
CA GLN A 557 -37.40 -29.03 -9.31
C GLN A 557 -37.64 -27.86 -8.36
N LEU A 558 -37.42 -26.62 -8.83
CA LEU A 558 -37.56 -25.42 -7.99
C LEU A 558 -39.03 -25.10 -7.64
N LYS A 559 -39.98 -25.38 -8.55
CA LYS A 559 -41.42 -25.14 -8.32
C LYS A 559 -42.06 -26.07 -7.28
N LYS A 560 -41.39 -27.16 -6.88
CA LYS A 560 -41.89 -28.09 -5.84
C LYS A 560 -41.84 -27.51 -4.42
N HIS A 561 -41.01 -26.51 -4.18
CA HIS A 561 -40.88 -25.94 -2.85
C HIS A 561 -42.09 -25.06 -2.48
N PRO A 562 -42.61 -25.16 -1.25
CA PRO A 562 -43.73 -24.34 -0.78
C PRO A 562 -43.27 -22.90 -0.45
N PHE A 563 -44.16 -21.93 -0.59
CA PHE A 563 -43.94 -20.56 -0.11
C PHE A 563 -44.05 -20.47 1.41
N PRO A 564 -43.46 -19.43 2.05
CA PRO A 564 -42.63 -18.37 1.45
C PRO A 564 -41.20 -18.84 1.09
N TYR A 565 -40.55 -18.18 0.14
CA TYR A 565 -39.14 -18.44 -0.18
C TYR A 565 -38.25 -17.45 0.56
N TYR A 566 -37.18 -17.95 1.14
CA TYR A 566 -36.19 -17.14 1.84
C TYR A 566 -34.88 -17.17 1.06
N TYR A 567 -34.21 -16.03 0.97
CA TYR A 567 -32.92 -15.87 0.30
C TYR A 567 -31.95 -15.29 1.29
N LEU A 568 -31.01 -16.10 1.77
CA LEU A 568 -30.13 -15.78 2.89
C LEU A 568 -28.69 -15.63 2.41
N ASP A 569 -28.01 -14.62 2.94
CA ASP A 569 -26.58 -14.40 2.81
C ASP A 569 -26.01 -13.94 4.15
N PHE A 570 -24.79 -14.39 4.48
CA PHE A 570 -24.05 -13.99 5.67
C PHE A 570 -22.78 -13.26 5.29
N GLU A 571 -22.51 -12.15 5.98
CA GLU A 571 -21.16 -11.62 6.07
C GLU A 571 -20.48 -12.14 7.33
N THR A 572 -19.29 -12.72 7.14
CA THR A 572 -18.51 -13.30 8.22
C THR A 572 -17.10 -12.76 8.21
N HIS A 573 -16.41 -12.97 9.32
CA HIS A 573 -14.97 -12.82 9.37
C HIS A 573 -14.26 -14.11 9.75
N ALA A 574 -13.09 -14.31 9.13
CA ALA A 574 -12.16 -15.38 9.45
C ALA A 574 -10.75 -14.79 9.63
N TYR A 575 -10.60 -13.97 10.67
CA TYR A 575 -9.40 -13.17 10.86
C TYR A 575 -8.16 -14.03 11.13
N PRO A 576 -6.98 -13.61 10.65
CA PRO A 576 -5.72 -14.14 11.18
C PRO A 576 -5.54 -13.84 12.67
N VAL A 577 -6.11 -12.72 13.14
CA VAL A 577 -6.07 -12.23 14.51
C VAL A 577 -7.51 -12.28 15.05
N PRO A 578 -7.88 -13.27 15.88
CA PRO A 578 -9.24 -13.37 16.42
C PRO A 578 -9.54 -12.21 17.37
N ILE A 579 -10.77 -11.69 17.32
CA ILE A 579 -11.18 -10.53 18.14
C ILE A 579 -12.19 -10.86 19.25
N TRP A 580 -12.81 -12.06 19.19
CA TRP A 580 -13.80 -12.52 20.17
C TRP A 580 -13.26 -13.69 20.97
N ILE A 581 -13.60 -13.72 22.26
CA ILE A 581 -13.16 -14.77 23.20
C ILE A 581 -13.62 -16.14 22.68
N ASN A 582 -12.80 -17.17 22.89
CA ASN A 582 -13.03 -18.55 22.44
C ASN A 582 -13.11 -18.71 20.91
N THR A 583 -12.44 -17.84 20.15
CA THR A 583 -12.30 -17.97 18.70
C THR A 583 -10.84 -18.19 18.29
N SER A 584 -10.63 -18.77 17.11
CA SER A 584 -9.35 -19.22 16.58
C SER A 584 -9.10 -18.73 15.15
N PRO A 585 -7.83 -18.52 14.75
CA PRO A 585 -7.50 -18.05 13.43
C PRO A 585 -7.98 -19.00 12.32
N TYR A 586 -8.69 -18.47 11.33
CA TYR A 586 -9.16 -19.17 10.12
C TYR A 586 -10.06 -20.40 10.34
N LYS A 587 -10.47 -20.70 11.58
CA LYS A 587 -11.27 -21.89 11.89
C LYS A 587 -12.75 -21.59 11.95
N ASN A 588 -13.12 -20.54 12.69
CA ASN A 588 -14.51 -20.23 12.95
C ASN A 588 -15.10 -19.40 11.81
N TYR A 589 -16.36 -19.66 11.48
CA TYR A 589 -17.20 -18.78 10.67
C TYR A 589 -17.89 -17.82 11.63
N LEU A 590 -17.42 -16.58 11.70
CA LEU A 590 -17.87 -15.59 12.69
C LEU A 590 -18.78 -14.58 11.99
N PRO A 591 -20.11 -14.83 11.92
CA PRO A 591 -21.02 -13.91 11.25
C PRO A 591 -21.18 -12.64 12.07
N PHE A 592 -21.13 -11.51 11.37
CA PHE A 592 -21.42 -10.19 11.95
C PHE A 592 -22.64 -9.51 11.31
N GLN A 593 -23.11 -10.05 10.18
CA GLN A 593 -24.27 -9.54 9.46
C GLN A 593 -24.97 -10.66 8.70
N TRP A 594 -26.26 -10.50 8.46
CA TRP A 594 -27.00 -11.24 7.45
C TRP A 594 -27.98 -10.35 6.70
N SER A 595 -28.30 -10.78 5.49
CA SER A 595 -29.34 -10.19 4.64
C SER A 595 -30.35 -11.27 4.30
N LEU A 596 -31.63 -10.88 4.21
CA LEU A 596 -32.73 -11.81 3.98
C LEU A 596 -33.78 -11.19 3.06
N HIS A 597 -33.91 -11.69 1.84
CA HIS A 597 -35.11 -11.42 1.03
C HIS A 597 -36.16 -12.52 1.26
N ILE A 598 -37.42 -12.14 1.32
CA ILE A 598 -38.56 -13.03 1.56
C ILE A 598 -39.55 -12.84 0.41
N GLU A 599 -39.82 -13.89 -0.34
CA GLU A 599 -40.81 -13.90 -1.43
C GLU A 599 -42.08 -14.63 -0.99
N ASP A 600 -43.20 -13.94 -1.03
CA ASP A 600 -44.51 -14.51 -0.71
C ASP A 600 -45.15 -15.23 -1.91
N LYS A 601 -46.30 -15.88 -1.67
CA LYS A 601 -47.07 -16.59 -2.71
C LYS A 601 -47.61 -15.68 -3.83
N ASN A 602 -47.64 -14.36 -3.62
CA ASN A 602 -48.09 -13.36 -4.59
C ASN A 602 -46.90 -12.77 -5.38
N ASN A 603 -45.69 -13.30 -5.18
CA ASN A 603 -44.42 -12.80 -5.72
C ASN A 603 -44.01 -11.41 -5.19
N ASN A 604 -44.54 -10.98 -4.04
CA ASN A 604 -44.02 -9.80 -3.35
C ASN A 604 -42.72 -10.15 -2.65
N VAL A 605 -41.71 -9.29 -2.79
CA VAL A 605 -40.40 -9.49 -2.18
C VAL A 605 -40.18 -8.43 -1.10
N TYR A 606 -39.98 -8.90 0.14
CA TYR A 606 -39.65 -8.07 1.31
C TYR A 606 -38.19 -8.28 1.70
N HIS A 607 -37.61 -7.33 2.41
CA HIS A 607 -36.22 -7.40 2.87
C HIS A 607 -36.13 -7.18 4.37
N LYS A 608 -35.35 -8.05 5.04
CA LYS A 608 -34.92 -7.92 6.43
C LYS A 608 -33.40 -8.05 6.47
N GLU A 609 -32.78 -7.46 7.49
CA GLU A 609 -31.32 -7.45 7.65
C GLU A 609 -30.94 -7.35 9.12
N PHE A 610 -29.70 -7.74 9.42
CA PHE A 610 -29.06 -7.53 10.71
C PHE A 610 -27.60 -7.11 10.51
N LEU A 611 -27.18 -6.06 11.19
CA LEU A 611 -25.79 -5.61 11.27
C LEU A 611 -25.57 -4.93 12.62
N ASP A 612 -24.48 -5.26 13.30
CA ASP A 612 -24.03 -4.57 14.51
C ASP A 612 -22.57 -4.14 14.37
N LEU A 613 -22.28 -2.87 14.62
CA LEU A 613 -20.93 -2.29 14.51
C LEU A 613 -20.35 -1.91 15.89
N SER A 614 -20.85 -2.53 16.97
CA SER A 614 -20.39 -2.24 18.35
C SER A 614 -19.04 -2.91 18.67
N GLY A 615 -18.65 -3.93 17.90
CA GLY A 615 -17.47 -4.76 18.15
C GLY A 615 -17.66 -5.86 19.19
N LYS A 616 -18.83 -5.94 19.84
CA LYS A 616 -19.18 -7.03 20.75
C LYS A 616 -19.38 -8.34 20.00
N ASP A 617 -19.27 -9.46 20.71
CA ASP A 617 -19.67 -10.76 20.18
C ASP A 617 -21.20 -10.83 20.08
N ILE A 618 -21.72 -10.58 18.88
CA ILE A 618 -23.15 -10.50 18.59
C ILE A 618 -23.74 -11.80 18.06
N ARG A 619 -22.96 -12.88 17.96
CA ARG A 619 -23.37 -14.11 17.27
C ARG A 619 -24.65 -14.71 17.84
N LYS A 620 -24.86 -14.63 19.17
CA LYS A 620 -26.09 -15.11 19.82
C LYS A 620 -27.32 -14.28 19.44
N GLU A 621 -27.19 -12.94 19.45
CA GLU A 621 -28.29 -12.04 19.05
C GLU A 621 -28.63 -12.22 17.57
N LEU A 622 -27.60 -12.32 16.73
CA LEU A 622 -27.70 -12.48 15.29
C LEU A 622 -28.49 -13.74 14.91
N ILE A 623 -28.21 -14.88 15.54
CA ILE A 623 -28.93 -16.13 15.25
C ILE A 623 -30.37 -16.12 15.79
N LEU A 624 -30.62 -15.49 16.94
CA LEU A 624 -31.98 -15.37 17.49
C LEU A 624 -32.88 -14.53 16.57
N LYS A 625 -32.37 -13.39 16.09
CA LYS A 625 -33.10 -12.55 15.12
C LYS A 625 -33.29 -13.23 13.78
N LEU A 626 -32.34 -14.06 13.34
CA LEU A 626 -32.48 -14.83 12.11
C LEU A 626 -33.56 -15.91 12.24
N ILE A 627 -33.59 -16.65 13.36
CA ILE A 627 -34.63 -17.65 13.64
C ILE A 627 -36.02 -17.01 13.60
N ASP A 628 -36.20 -15.85 14.24
CA ASP A 628 -37.45 -15.09 14.21
C ASP A 628 -37.85 -14.66 12.79
N ALA A 629 -36.87 -14.20 12.00
CA ALA A 629 -37.12 -13.74 10.64
C ALA A 629 -37.51 -14.87 9.65
N LEU A 630 -36.96 -16.08 9.82
CA LEU A 630 -37.16 -17.23 8.93
C LEU A 630 -38.42 -18.05 9.22
N GLY A 631 -39.00 -17.93 10.42
CA GLY A 631 -40.13 -18.74 10.87
C GLY A 631 -39.89 -20.25 10.71
N ASP A 632 -40.96 -21.03 10.53
CA ASP A 632 -40.90 -22.51 10.54
C ASP A 632 -41.10 -23.19 9.18
N ASN A 633 -41.48 -22.45 8.12
CA ASN A 633 -41.93 -23.03 6.84
C ASN A 633 -41.18 -22.48 5.63
N GLY A 634 -41.13 -23.22 4.51
CA GLY A 634 -40.57 -22.75 3.25
C GLY A 634 -39.05 -22.95 3.09
N PRO A 635 -38.51 -23.00 1.86
CA PRO A 635 -37.09 -23.21 1.58
C PRO A 635 -36.25 -21.97 1.89
N ILE A 636 -35.00 -22.20 2.24
CA ILE A 636 -33.99 -21.15 2.44
C ILE A 636 -32.92 -21.29 1.37
N PHE A 637 -33.04 -20.52 0.31
CA PHE A 637 -32.07 -20.47 -0.77
C PHE A 637 -30.81 -19.74 -0.34
N VAL A 638 -29.68 -20.38 -0.56
CA VAL A 638 -28.32 -19.86 -0.31
C VAL A 638 -27.47 -20.10 -1.56
N TYR A 639 -26.44 -19.30 -1.77
CA TYR A 639 -25.65 -19.49 -2.99
C TYR A 639 -24.76 -20.74 -2.93
N SER A 640 -24.21 -21.07 -1.76
CA SER A 640 -23.24 -22.16 -1.62
C SER A 640 -23.38 -22.88 -0.28
N SER A 641 -22.56 -23.91 -0.04
CA SER A 641 -22.47 -24.57 1.25
C SER A 641 -21.90 -23.69 2.38
N PHE A 642 -21.54 -22.44 2.10
CA PHE A 642 -20.96 -21.51 3.05
C PHE A 642 -21.92 -21.19 4.19
N GLU A 643 -23.15 -20.77 3.90
CA GLU A 643 -24.17 -20.43 4.90
C GLU A 643 -24.48 -21.63 5.81
N LYS A 644 -24.50 -22.84 5.24
CA LYS A 644 -24.60 -24.09 6.00
C LYS A 644 -23.45 -24.27 6.99
N SER A 645 -22.23 -23.88 6.60
CA SER A 645 -21.06 -23.95 7.48
C SER A 645 -21.16 -22.93 8.62
N VAL A 646 -21.64 -21.71 8.33
CA VAL A 646 -21.95 -20.68 9.34
C VAL A 646 -22.97 -21.19 10.36
N LEU A 647 -24.09 -21.76 9.90
CA LEU A 647 -25.12 -22.28 10.81
C LEU A 647 -24.62 -23.46 11.65
N ASN A 648 -23.80 -24.36 11.08
CA ASN A 648 -23.21 -25.45 11.87
C ASN A 648 -22.24 -24.93 12.94
N GLU A 649 -21.45 -23.90 12.64
CA GLU A 649 -20.57 -23.25 13.62
C GLU A 649 -21.38 -22.63 14.77
N LEU A 650 -22.46 -21.89 14.43
CA LEU A 650 -23.37 -21.32 15.43
C LEU A 650 -24.08 -22.40 16.25
N LYS A 651 -24.44 -23.53 15.64
CA LYS A 651 -25.06 -24.69 16.30
C LYS A 651 -24.13 -25.29 17.36
N ILE A 652 -22.84 -25.45 17.02
CA ILE A 652 -21.81 -25.95 17.95
C ILE A 652 -21.58 -24.92 19.07
N THR A 653 -21.51 -23.64 18.72
CA THR A 653 -21.24 -22.55 19.67
C THR A 653 -22.39 -22.35 20.68
N PHE A 654 -23.64 -22.41 20.22
CA PHE A 654 -24.85 -22.20 21.02
C PHE A 654 -25.68 -23.48 21.07
N ASN A 655 -25.20 -24.46 21.82
CA ASN A 655 -25.83 -25.78 21.92
C ASN A 655 -27.30 -25.72 22.40
N ASP A 656 -27.66 -24.71 23.21
CA ASP A 656 -29.03 -24.42 23.65
C ASP A 656 -29.99 -24.11 22.48
N LEU A 657 -29.47 -23.59 21.37
CA LEU A 657 -30.23 -23.27 20.15
C LEU A 657 -30.14 -24.37 19.08
N SER A 658 -29.40 -25.44 19.34
CA SER A 658 -29.10 -26.48 18.33
C SER A 658 -30.34 -27.04 17.62
N PRO A 659 -31.44 -27.43 18.32
CA PRO A 659 -32.63 -27.95 17.65
C PRO A 659 -33.26 -26.94 16.67
N LYS A 660 -33.26 -25.65 17.03
CA LYS A 660 -33.80 -24.59 16.18
C LYS A 660 -32.88 -24.30 14.98
N ILE A 661 -31.57 -24.36 15.16
CA ILE A 661 -30.62 -24.13 14.06
C ILE A 661 -30.64 -25.32 13.09
N GLU A 662 -30.77 -26.55 13.59
CA GLU A 662 -30.88 -27.74 12.76
C GLU A 662 -32.12 -27.70 11.85
N SER A 663 -33.26 -27.19 12.35
CA SER A 663 -34.46 -27.03 11.52
C SER A 663 -34.26 -26.03 10.37
N LEU A 664 -33.44 -25.00 10.56
CA LEU A 664 -33.03 -24.09 9.47
C LEU A 664 -32.11 -24.79 8.47
N ILE A 665 -31.13 -25.57 8.95
CA ILE A 665 -30.16 -26.28 8.10
C ILE A 665 -30.86 -27.26 7.15
N ILE A 666 -31.89 -27.98 7.63
CA ILE A 666 -32.67 -28.94 6.84
C ILE A 666 -33.45 -28.24 5.71
N ARG A 667 -33.81 -26.97 5.89
CA ARG A 667 -34.54 -26.15 4.90
C ARG A 667 -33.63 -25.49 3.86
N LEU A 668 -32.30 -25.57 4.00
CA LEU A 668 -31.37 -24.94 3.08
C LEU A 668 -31.42 -25.59 1.69
N VAL A 669 -31.45 -24.74 0.66
CA VAL A 669 -31.32 -25.14 -0.75
C VAL A 669 -30.10 -24.43 -1.34
N ASP A 670 -29.04 -25.20 -1.60
CA ASP A 670 -27.79 -24.70 -2.18
C ASP A 670 -27.92 -24.54 -3.71
N LEU A 671 -27.84 -23.29 -4.18
CA LEU A 671 -28.01 -22.96 -5.59
C LEU A 671 -26.77 -23.28 -6.45
N LEU A 672 -25.58 -23.36 -5.89
CA LEU A 672 -24.35 -23.54 -6.67
C LEU A 672 -24.28 -24.90 -7.39
N PRO A 673 -24.58 -26.04 -6.74
CA PRO A 673 -24.75 -27.32 -7.43
C PRO A 673 -25.84 -27.27 -8.50
N ILE A 674 -27.00 -26.67 -8.18
CA ILE A 674 -28.12 -26.54 -9.12
C ILE A 674 -27.70 -25.76 -10.37
N VAL A 675 -27.00 -24.64 -10.22
CA VAL A 675 -26.49 -23.85 -11.36
C VAL A 675 -25.45 -24.65 -12.14
N ARG A 676 -24.48 -25.30 -11.48
CA ARG A 676 -23.46 -26.13 -12.16
C ARG A 676 -24.06 -27.25 -13.00
N GLU A 677 -25.12 -27.87 -12.50
CA GLU A 677 -25.80 -28.97 -13.15
C GLU A 677 -26.82 -28.53 -14.20
N ASN A 678 -27.22 -27.26 -14.23
CA ASN A 678 -28.35 -26.84 -15.06
C ASN A 678 -28.11 -25.60 -15.92
N TYR A 679 -27.06 -24.80 -15.72
CA TYR A 679 -26.85 -23.56 -16.46
C TYR A 679 -25.37 -23.24 -16.73
N TYR A 680 -25.06 -22.79 -17.94
CA TYR A 680 -23.79 -22.15 -18.25
C TYR A 680 -23.96 -21.11 -19.37
N HIS A 681 -23.17 -20.05 -19.34
CA HIS A 681 -23.11 -19.04 -20.40
C HIS A 681 -21.63 -18.71 -20.72
N PRO A 682 -21.24 -18.46 -21.99
CA PRO A 682 -19.82 -18.30 -22.35
C PRO A 682 -19.10 -17.15 -21.61
N LYS A 683 -19.83 -16.09 -21.27
CA LYS A 683 -19.33 -14.96 -20.45
C LYS A 683 -18.93 -15.36 -19.01
N MET A 684 -19.34 -16.53 -18.53
CA MET A 684 -18.94 -17.04 -17.21
C MET A 684 -17.46 -17.47 -17.17
N GLN A 685 -16.84 -17.74 -18.33
CA GLN A 685 -15.40 -18.01 -18.44
C GLN A 685 -14.89 -19.08 -17.44
N GLY A 686 -15.68 -20.14 -17.24
CA GLY A 686 -15.34 -21.22 -16.31
C GLY A 686 -15.70 -21.02 -14.84
N SER A 687 -16.08 -19.82 -14.45
CA SER A 687 -16.45 -19.50 -13.08
C SER A 687 -17.95 -19.70 -12.86
N PHE A 688 -18.30 -20.30 -11.73
CA PHE A 688 -19.67 -20.46 -11.24
C PHE A 688 -19.85 -19.69 -9.93
N SER A 689 -19.13 -18.58 -9.72
CA SER A 689 -19.39 -17.69 -8.59
C SER A 689 -20.62 -16.82 -8.89
N LEU A 690 -21.26 -16.31 -7.83
CA LEU A 690 -22.42 -15.43 -7.96
C LEU A 690 -22.12 -14.24 -8.88
N LYS A 691 -20.93 -13.66 -8.75
CA LYS A 691 -20.43 -12.53 -9.55
C LYS A 691 -20.15 -12.87 -11.02
N SER A 692 -19.96 -14.15 -11.36
CA SER A 692 -19.80 -14.60 -12.75
C SER A 692 -21.13 -14.99 -13.38
N VAL A 693 -22.08 -15.50 -12.60
CA VAL A 693 -23.40 -15.95 -13.05
C VAL A 693 -24.38 -14.79 -13.18
N LEU A 694 -24.44 -13.88 -12.19
CA LEU A 694 -25.43 -12.81 -12.16
C LEU A 694 -25.41 -11.93 -13.42
N PRO A 695 -24.26 -11.47 -13.94
CA PRO A 695 -24.23 -10.61 -15.13
C PRO A 695 -24.75 -11.28 -16.41
N THR A 696 -24.87 -12.61 -16.43
CA THR A 696 -25.40 -13.36 -17.59
C THR A 696 -26.90 -13.60 -17.51
N ILE A 697 -27.50 -13.32 -16.35
CA ILE A 697 -28.93 -13.54 -16.06
C ILE A 697 -29.65 -12.20 -15.86
N ALA A 698 -29.07 -11.29 -15.09
CA ALA A 698 -29.62 -10.00 -14.74
C ALA A 698 -28.54 -8.91 -14.91
N PRO A 699 -28.19 -8.54 -16.16
CA PRO A 699 -27.12 -7.58 -16.44
C PRO A 699 -27.39 -6.18 -15.88
N GLU A 700 -28.65 -5.87 -15.54
CA GLU A 700 -29.05 -4.63 -14.86
C GLU A 700 -28.58 -4.56 -13.40
N LEU A 701 -28.30 -5.71 -12.77
CA LEU A 701 -27.72 -5.77 -11.43
C LEU A 701 -26.19 -5.81 -11.55
N SER A 702 -25.54 -4.80 -10.98
CA SER A 702 -24.10 -4.62 -11.08
C SER A 702 -23.51 -4.21 -9.74
N TYR A 703 -22.41 -4.88 -9.38
CA TYR A 703 -21.59 -4.51 -8.21
C TYR A 703 -20.67 -3.31 -8.47
N LYS A 704 -20.63 -2.76 -9.70
CA LYS A 704 -19.68 -1.70 -10.09
C LYS A 704 -19.84 -0.38 -9.33
N ASN A 705 -21.01 -0.13 -8.75
CA ASN A 705 -21.29 1.10 -8.01
C ASN A 705 -21.22 0.89 -6.49
N ILE A 706 -20.85 -0.30 -6.03
CA ILE A 706 -20.73 -0.61 -4.60
C ILE A 706 -19.26 -0.45 -4.22
N SER A 707 -19.01 0.29 -3.15
CA SER A 707 -17.68 0.53 -2.58
C SER A 707 -16.95 -0.79 -2.23
N LEU A 708 -17.70 -1.77 -1.73
CA LEU A 708 -17.23 -3.11 -1.38
C LEU A 708 -17.31 -4.08 -2.55
N ASN A 709 -16.19 -4.76 -2.83
CA ASN A 709 -16.04 -5.58 -4.03
C ASN A 709 -15.95 -7.08 -3.75
N ASN A 710 -15.76 -7.49 -2.49
CA ASN A 710 -15.70 -8.90 -2.05
C ASN A 710 -15.85 -9.05 -0.52
N GLY A 711 -16.00 -10.29 -0.03
CA GLY A 711 -16.14 -10.56 1.41
C GLY A 711 -14.92 -10.19 2.26
N ILE A 712 -13.70 -10.12 1.70
CA ILE A 712 -12.53 -9.63 2.43
C ILE A 712 -12.67 -8.12 2.69
N SER A 713 -13.08 -7.35 1.67
CA SER A 713 -13.32 -5.91 1.81
C SER A 713 -14.44 -5.62 2.82
N ALA A 714 -15.52 -6.42 2.84
CA ALA A 714 -16.57 -6.30 3.84
C ALA A 714 -16.05 -6.60 5.26
N SER A 715 -15.29 -7.68 5.41
CA SER A 715 -14.67 -8.07 6.68
C SER A 715 -13.69 -7.03 7.24
N LEU A 716 -12.95 -6.34 6.36
CA LEU A 716 -12.05 -5.25 6.73
C LEU A 716 -12.78 -3.94 7.03
N ALA A 717 -13.82 -3.60 6.27
CA ALA A 717 -14.67 -2.46 6.56
C ALA A 717 -15.32 -2.61 7.94
N TYR A 718 -15.78 -3.82 8.28
CA TYR A 718 -16.23 -4.14 9.63
C TYR A 718 -15.15 -3.88 10.69
N LEU A 719 -13.92 -4.38 10.47
CA LEU A 719 -12.80 -4.12 11.39
C LEU A 719 -12.47 -2.63 11.56
N GLU A 720 -12.62 -1.83 10.51
CA GLU A 720 -12.47 -0.39 10.59
C GLU A 720 -13.62 0.21 11.42
N ALA A 721 -14.86 -0.16 11.16
CA ALA A 721 -16.04 0.39 11.84
C ALA A 721 -16.03 0.19 13.37
N ILE A 722 -15.55 -0.97 13.83
CA ILE A 722 -15.51 -1.30 15.27
C ILE A 722 -14.35 -0.63 16.03
N GLN A 723 -13.41 0.01 15.33
CA GLN A 723 -12.31 0.71 15.99
C GLN A 723 -12.80 1.99 16.68
N GLN A 724 -12.28 2.26 17.87
CA GLN A 724 -12.63 3.45 18.66
C GLN A 724 -12.25 4.76 17.96
N LYS A 725 -11.15 4.75 17.18
CA LYS A 725 -10.67 5.91 16.42
C LYS A 725 -11.49 6.25 15.17
N THR A 726 -12.42 5.37 14.77
CA THR A 726 -13.23 5.58 13.58
C THR A 726 -14.32 6.61 13.86
N THR A 727 -14.38 7.66 13.03
CA THR A 727 -15.32 8.76 13.21
C THR A 727 -16.76 8.29 12.99
N THR A 728 -17.74 8.98 13.61
CA THR A 728 -19.16 8.65 13.46
C THR A 728 -19.60 8.69 12.00
N GLN A 729 -19.15 9.69 11.25
CA GLN A 729 -19.44 9.81 9.82
C GLN A 729 -18.88 8.60 9.04
N ARG A 730 -17.61 8.25 9.24
CA ARG A 730 -16.98 7.11 8.55
C ARG A 730 -17.64 5.79 8.91
N ARG A 731 -18.05 5.61 10.17
CA ARG A 731 -18.77 4.42 10.61
C ARG A 731 -20.14 4.29 9.92
N GLU A 732 -20.85 5.39 9.72
CA GLU A 732 -22.14 5.39 9.00
C GLU A 732 -21.95 5.10 7.51
N GLU A 733 -20.92 5.65 6.87
CA GLU A 733 -20.56 5.31 5.48
C GLU A 733 -20.31 3.79 5.32
N ILE A 734 -19.48 3.21 6.19
CA ILE A 734 -19.20 1.77 6.19
C ILE A 734 -20.47 0.95 6.41
N LYS A 735 -21.35 1.41 7.31
CA LYS A 735 -22.61 0.74 7.59
C LYS A 735 -23.48 0.66 6.33
N GLN A 736 -23.64 1.77 5.60
CA GLN A 736 -24.42 1.79 4.37
C GLN A 736 -23.81 0.87 3.30
N ASP A 737 -22.48 0.93 3.14
CA ASP A 737 -21.74 0.06 2.21
C ASP A 737 -21.95 -1.44 2.51
N LEU A 738 -21.86 -1.84 3.78
CA LEU A 738 -22.06 -3.23 4.22
C LEU A 738 -23.50 -3.70 3.99
N LEU A 739 -24.49 -2.86 4.31
CA LEU A 739 -25.90 -3.19 4.12
C LEU A 739 -26.23 -3.35 2.63
N GLU A 740 -25.78 -2.41 1.78
CA GLU A 740 -26.02 -2.45 0.34
C GLU A 740 -25.35 -3.67 -0.32
N TYR A 741 -24.10 -3.98 0.05
CA TYR A 741 -23.36 -5.11 -0.48
C TYR A 741 -24.07 -6.45 -0.19
N CYS A 742 -24.37 -6.75 1.08
CA CYS A 742 -25.02 -8.00 1.47
C CYS A 742 -26.47 -8.08 0.96
N LYS A 743 -27.17 -6.94 0.82
CA LYS A 743 -28.48 -6.88 0.14
C LYS A 743 -28.41 -7.22 -1.34
N MET A 744 -27.34 -6.83 -2.04
CA MET A 744 -27.14 -7.18 -3.45
C MET A 744 -27.02 -8.69 -3.64
N ASP A 745 -26.30 -9.39 -2.74
CA ASP A 745 -26.09 -10.84 -2.84
C ASP A 745 -27.42 -11.61 -2.72
N THR A 746 -28.27 -11.29 -1.75
CA THR A 746 -29.60 -11.93 -1.65
C THR A 746 -30.56 -11.53 -2.79
N LYS A 747 -30.49 -10.28 -3.28
CA LYS A 747 -31.25 -9.86 -4.47
C LYS A 747 -30.82 -10.63 -5.72
N ALA A 748 -29.53 -10.95 -5.84
CA ALA A 748 -29.00 -11.79 -6.90
C ALA A 748 -29.56 -13.22 -6.82
N LEU A 749 -29.71 -13.78 -5.61
CA LEU A 749 -30.35 -15.10 -5.43
C LEU A 749 -31.80 -15.11 -5.92
N VAL A 750 -32.58 -14.07 -5.60
CA VAL A 750 -33.97 -13.90 -6.09
C VAL A 750 -34.00 -13.98 -7.62
N LYS A 751 -33.10 -13.25 -8.29
CA LYS A 751 -33.02 -13.24 -9.77
C LYS A 751 -32.61 -14.58 -10.35
N ILE A 752 -31.66 -15.27 -9.74
CA ILE A 752 -31.22 -16.60 -10.19
C ILE A 752 -32.35 -17.62 -10.08
N VAL A 753 -33.04 -17.67 -8.93
CA VAL A 753 -34.16 -18.59 -8.74
C VAL A 753 -35.31 -18.27 -9.70
N ALA A 754 -35.65 -16.99 -9.89
CA ALA A 754 -36.66 -16.57 -10.86
C ALA A 754 -36.29 -16.99 -12.29
N PHE A 755 -35.03 -16.80 -12.70
CA PHE A 755 -34.53 -17.20 -14.02
C PHE A 755 -34.62 -18.72 -14.24
N LEU A 756 -34.15 -19.51 -13.26
CA LEU A 756 -34.19 -20.97 -13.33
C LEU A 756 -35.64 -21.52 -13.28
N LYS A 757 -36.55 -20.90 -12.51
CA LYS A 757 -37.98 -21.28 -12.48
C LYS A 757 -38.71 -20.99 -13.80
N ASN A 758 -38.27 -19.98 -14.55
CA ASN A 758 -38.88 -19.54 -15.80
C ASN A 758 -38.20 -20.12 -17.05
N SER A 759 -37.20 -20.98 -16.90
CA SER A 759 -36.42 -21.54 -18.02
C SER A 759 -37.26 -22.27 -19.07
N ALA A 760 -38.34 -22.94 -18.66
CA ALA A 760 -39.27 -23.62 -19.57
C ALA A 760 -40.04 -22.62 -20.48
N SER A 761 -40.41 -21.46 -19.94
CA SER A 761 -41.10 -20.40 -20.69
C SER A 761 -40.14 -19.67 -21.64
N ILE A 762 -38.89 -19.48 -21.22
CA ILE A 762 -37.82 -18.84 -22.01
C ILE A 762 -37.41 -19.70 -23.22
N PHE A 763 -37.50 -21.03 -23.09
CA PHE A 763 -37.25 -21.96 -24.19
C PHE A 763 -38.36 -21.91 -25.25
N ASN A 764 -39.62 -21.83 -24.81
CA ASN A 764 -40.79 -21.81 -25.70
C ASN A 764 -41.00 -20.48 -26.44
N SER A 765 -40.41 -19.37 -26.00
CA SER A 765 -40.49 -18.06 -26.69
C SER A 765 -39.43 -17.88 -27.79
N LYS A 766 -38.58 -18.89 -28.03
CA LYS A 766 -37.50 -18.89 -29.04
C LYS A 766 -37.64 -19.96 -30.12
N ILE A 767 -38.67 -20.81 -30.00
CA ILE A 767 -39.21 -21.62 -31.10
C ILE A 767 -40.35 -20.78 -31.69
#